data_AF-A0A8X7Z556-F1
#
_entry.id   AF-A0A8X7Z556-F1
#
_cell.length_a   1.000
_cell.length_b   1.000
_cell.length_c   1.000
_cell.angle_alpha   90.00
_cell.angle_beta   90.00
_cell.angle_gamma   90.00
#
_symmetry.space_group_name_H-M   'P 1'
#
loop_
_entity.id
_entity.type
_entity.pdbx_description
1 polymer ?
#
loop_
_entity_poly.entity_id
_entity_poly.type
_entity_poly.pdbx_seq_one_letter_code
_entity_poly.pdbx_strand_id
1 'polypeptide(L)'
;MREILHIQGGQCGNQIGSKFWEVVCDEHGIDPTGKYVGTSDLQLERVNVYYNEASCGRFVPRAVLMDLEPGTMDSLRTGPYGQIFRPDNFVFGQSGAGNNWAKGHYTEGAELIDSVLDVVRKEAENCDCLQGFQVCHSLGGGTGSGMGTLLISKIREEYPDRMMLTFSVFPSPKVSDTVVEPYNATLSVHQLVENADECMVLDNEALYDICFRILKLTTPSFGDLNHLISATMSGVTCCLRFPGQLNSDLRKLAVNLIPFPRLHFFMVGFAPLTSRGSQQYRALTVPELTQQMWDAKNMMCAADPRHGRYLTASAMFRGKMSTKEVDEQMINVQNKNSSYFVEWIPNNVKSSVCDIPPRGLAMASTFIGNSTSIQEMFRRVSEQFTAMFRRKAFLHWYTGEGMDEMEFTEAESNMNDLDAGAPSGQVQSLDSCGCECDVESKSDMRKADSSSGDLSTSSKPKMREILHVQGGQCGNQIGSKFWEVVCDEHGIDPTGKYVGTSDLQLERVNVYYNEASCGRFVPRAVLMDLEPGTMDSVRTGPYGQIFRPDNFVFGQSGAGNNWAKGHYTEGAELIDSVLDVVRKEAENCDCLQGFQVCHSLGGGTGSGMGTLLISKIREEYPDRMMLTFSVFPSPKVSDTVVEPYNATLSVHQLVENADECMVLDNEALYDICFRTLKLTTPSFGDLNHLISATMSGVTCCLRFPGQLNSDLRKLAVNLIPFPRLHFFMVGFAPLTSRGSQQYRALTVPELTQQMWDAKNMMCAADPRHGRYLTASAMFRGKMSTKEVDEQMINVQNKNSSYFVEWIPNNVKSSVCDIPPRGLAMASTFIGNSTSIQEMFRRVSEQFTAMFRRKAFLHWYTGEGMDEMEFTEAESNMNDLVSEYQQYQDATADEEVDYEDEEEEEAAGM
;
A
#
# COMPACT_ATOMS: atom_id res chain seq x y z
N MET A 1 19.28 2.09 -12.22
CA MET A 1 19.56 3.55 -12.12
C MET A 1 18.28 4.25 -11.72
N ARG A 2 18.30 5.49 -11.21
CA ARG A 2 17.17 6.05 -10.44
C ARG A 2 17.15 7.57 -10.48
N GLU A 3 16.63 8.16 -11.54
CA GLU A 3 16.74 9.59 -11.81
C GLU A 3 15.56 10.42 -11.28
N ILE A 4 15.84 11.67 -10.90
CA ILE A 4 14.85 12.63 -10.42
C ILE A 4 14.97 13.91 -11.25
N LEU A 5 13.86 14.34 -11.85
CA LEU A 5 13.80 15.64 -12.54
C LEU A 5 13.47 16.74 -11.54
N HIS A 6 14.36 17.73 -11.41
CA HIS A 6 14.15 18.85 -10.51
C HIS A 6 13.53 20.06 -11.24
N ILE A 7 12.45 20.62 -10.72
CA ILE A 7 11.74 21.73 -11.34
C ILE A 7 11.69 22.91 -10.36
N GLN A 8 12.05 24.10 -10.82
CA GLN A 8 12.06 25.34 -10.02
C GLN A 8 11.07 26.33 -10.60
N GLY A 9 10.05 26.72 -9.80
CA GLY A 9 8.96 27.60 -10.23
C GLY A 9 8.96 28.96 -9.52
N GLY A 10 9.04 30.03 -10.31
CA GLY A 10 8.93 31.42 -9.85
C GLY A 10 10.13 31.91 -9.03
N GLN A 11 10.09 33.17 -8.62
CA GLN A 11 11.23 33.83 -7.95
C GLN A 11 11.75 33.09 -6.72
N CYS A 12 10.86 32.67 -5.81
CA CYS A 12 11.25 31.96 -4.59
C CYS A 12 11.78 30.55 -4.89
N GLY A 13 11.07 29.79 -5.73
CA GLY A 13 11.47 28.44 -6.14
C GLY A 13 12.86 28.40 -6.78
N ASN A 14 13.14 29.35 -7.66
CA ASN A 14 14.45 29.53 -8.30
C ASN A 14 15.55 29.91 -7.31
N GLN A 15 15.28 30.77 -6.32
CA GLN A 15 16.28 31.13 -5.31
C GLN A 15 16.63 29.96 -4.38
N ILE A 16 15.64 29.21 -3.90
CA ILE A 16 15.88 28.06 -3.02
C ILE A 16 16.50 26.90 -3.82
N GLY A 17 16.06 26.67 -5.05
CA GLY A 17 16.61 25.64 -5.93
C GLY A 17 18.06 25.94 -6.32
N SER A 18 18.40 27.20 -6.64
CA SER A 18 19.80 27.61 -6.85
C SER A 18 20.69 27.32 -5.65
N LYS A 19 20.18 27.59 -4.43
CA LYS A 19 20.91 27.27 -3.20
C LYS A 19 20.97 25.78 -2.88
N PHE A 20 19.96 25.02 -3.24
CA PHE A 20 19.99 23.55 -3.18
C PHE A 20 21.09 23.00 -4.09
N TRP A 21 21.16 23.42 -5.35
CA TRP A 21 22.20 22.98 -6.28
C TRP A 21 23.62 23.39 -5.84
N GLU A 22 23.81 24.57 -5.26
CA GLU A 22 25.08 24.97 -4.66
C GLU A 22 25.54 23.96 -3.58
N VAL A 23 24.63 23.58 -2.67
CA VAL A 23 24.92 22.62 -1.59
C VAL A 23 25.15 21.22 -2.14
N VAL A 24 24.32 20.75 -3.08
CA VAL A 24 24.45 19.40 -3.65
C VAL A 24 25.71 19.27 -4.50
N CYS A 25 26.04 20.26 -5.33
CA CYS A 25 27.30 20.29 -6.09
C CYS A 25 28.51 20.22 -5.14
N ASP A 26 28.49 21.00 -4.07
CA ASP A 26 29.56 20.96 -3.07
C ASP A 26 29.68 19.59 -2.37
N GLU A 27 28.55 18.93 -2.07
CA GLU A 27 28.52 17.60 -1.43
C GLU A 27 29.00 16.48 -2.36
N HIS A 28 28.71 16.57 -3.66
CA HIS A 28 29.22 15.65 -4.68
C HIS A 28 30.61 16.04 -5.20
N GLY A 29 31.19 17.14 -4.72
CA GLY A 29 32.51 17.62 -5.15
C GLY A 29 32.53 18.06 -6.61
N ILE A 30 31.44 18.63 -7.13
CA ILE A 30 31.32 19.15 -8.49
C ILE A 30 31.55 20.65 -8.47
N ASP A 31 32.51 21.13 -9.27
CA ASP A 31 32.82 22.56 -9.37
C ASP A 31 31.79 23.32 -10.23
N PRO A 32 31.81 24.66 -10.27
CA PRO A 32 30.90 25.45 -11.11
C PRO A 32 30.98 25.18 -12.61
N THR A 33 32.04 24.54 -13.09
CA THR A 33 32.18 24.13 -14.49
C THR A 33 31.53 22.77 -14.76
N GLY A 34 31.08 22.07 -13.73
CA GLY A 34 30.51 20.73 -13.80
C GLY A 34 31.55 19.62 -13.72
N LYS A 35 32.80 19.91 -13.36
CA LYS A 35 33.84 18.89 -13.23
C LYS A 35 33.92 18.35 -11.81
N TYR A 36 34.09 17.04 -11.70
CA TYR A 36 34.34 16.40 -10.41
C TYR A 36 35.76 16.71 -9.92
N VAL A 37 35.82 17.31 -8.73
CA VAL A 37 37.03 17.63 -7.95
C VAL A 37 36.95 17.02 -6.54
N GLY A 38 36.02 16.08 -6.33
CA GLY A 38 35.81 15.40 -5.06
C GLY A 38 36.93 14.43 -4.68
N THR A 39 36.79 13.82 -3.51
CA THR A 39 37.85 12.99 -2.90
C THR A 39 37.38 11.59 -2.53
N SER A 40 36.09 11.27 -2.69
CA SER A 40 35.50 10.00 -2.27
C SER A 40 34.64 9.39 -3.36
N ASP A 41 34.85 8.11 -3.66
CA ASP A 41 34.10 7.39 -4.71
C ASP A 41 32.59 7.33 -4.41
N LEU A 42 32.20 7.35 -3.13
CA LEU A 42 30.80 7.41 -2.68
C LEU A 42 30.07 8.68 -3.18
N GLN A 43 30.80 9.74 -3.54
CA GLN A 43 30.23 10.96 -4.11
C GLN A 43 29.76 10.75 -5.57
N LEU A 44 30.33 9.78 -6.27
CA LEU A 44 30.00 9.48 -7.67
C LEU A 44 29.01 8.31 -7.80
N GLU A 45 28.90 7.45 -6.80
CA GLU A 45 28.11 6.20 -6.86
C GLU A 45 26.64 6.40 -7.27
N ARG A 46 25.99 7.48 -6.82
CA ARG A 46 24.61 7.84 -7.16
C ARG A 46 24.47 9.27 -7.69
N VAL A 47 25.52 9.76 -8.36
CA VAL A 47 25.50 11.12 -8.94
C VAL A 47 24.46 11.27 -10.05
N ASN A 48 24.18 10.19 -10.77
CA ASN A 48 23.19 10.11 -11.84
C ASN A 48 21.74 10.41 -11.40
N VAL A 49 21.43 10.30 -10.09
CA VAL A 49 20.10 10.62 -9.56
C VAL A 49 19.68 12.06 -9.90
N TYR A 50 20.62 13.00 -9.82
CA TYR A 50 20.37 14.43 -10.05
C TYR A 50 21.17 15.03 -11.20
N TYR A 51 22.20 14.37 -11.71
CA TYR A 51 23.07 14.90 -12.75
C TYR A 51 23.07 14.03 -14.00
N ASN A 52 23.02 14.69 -15.15
CA ASN A 52 23.34 14.12 -16.45
C ASN A 52 24.86 14.13 -16.63
N GLU A 53 25.45 13.00 -17.02
CA GLU A 53 26.85 12.94 -17.44
C GLU A 53 26.96 13.35 -18.92
N ALA A 54 27.52 14.53 -19.19
CA ALA A 54 27.81 15.01 -20.53
C ALA A 54 29.21 14.56 -21.00
N SER A 55 29.43 14.65 -22.32
CA SER A 55 30.74 14.38 -22.92
C SER A 55 31.85 15.17 -22.21
N CYS A 56 33.03 14.54 -22.04
CA CYS A 56 34.21 15.03 -21.30
C CYS A 56 34.14 14.99 -19.75
N GLY A 57 33.26 14.19 -19.17
CA GLY A 57 33.19 13.97 -17.71
C GLY A 57 32.63 15.19 -16.97
N ARG A 58 31.69 15.91 -17.62
CA ARG A 58 31.02 17.09 -17.08
C ARG A 58 29.63 16.68 -16.58
N PHE A 59 29.36 16.90 -15.31
CA PHE A 59 28.06 16.69 -14.69
C PHE A 59 27.19 17.93 -14.82
N VAL A 60 25.99 17.77 -15.39
CA VAL A 60 25.01 18.84 -15.62
C VAL A 60 23.76 18.53 -14.82
N PRO A 61 23.26 19.44 -13.95
CA PRO A 61 22.02 19.22 -13.22
C PRO A 61 20.84 18.91 -14.12
N ARG A 62 20.08 17.87 -13.77
CA ARG A 62 18.79 17.53 -14.37
C ARG A 62 17.71 18.46 -13.79
N ALA A 63 17.75 19.72 -14.21
CA ALA A 63 16.90 20.78 -13.70
C ALA A 63 16.19 21.55 -14.81
N VAL A 64 14.92 21.88 -14.57
CA VAL A 64 14.10 22.79 -15.38
C VAL A 64 13.79 24.03 -14.55
N LEU A 65 14.08 25.21 -15.10
CA LEU A 65 13.90 26.48 -14.41
C LEU A 65 12.84 27.29 -15.14
N MET A 66 11.75 27.62 -14.45
CA MET A 66 10.66 28.38 -15.01
C MET A 66 10.33 29.64 -14.19
N ASP A 67 10.10 30.75 -14.87
CA ASP A 67 9.55 31.97 -14.28
C ASP A 67 8.85 32.79 -15.37
N LEU A 68 7.75 33.44 -15.02
CA LEU A 68 7.06 34.36 -15.92
C LEU A 68 7.85 35.68 -16.05
N GLU A 69 8.75 35.97 -15.11
CA GLU A 69 9.62 37.15 -15.13
C GLU A 69 11.06 36.83 -15.59
N PRO A 70 11.60 37.57 -16.59
CA PRO A 70 12.95 37.31 -17.10
C PRO A 70 14.07 37.69 -16.11
N GLY A 71 13.82 38.64 -15.21
CA GLY A 71 14.84 39.16 -14.28
C GLY A 71 15.37 38.12 -13.28
N THR A 72 14.55 37.13 -12.92
CA THR A 72 14.98 36.00 -12.07
C THR A 72 16.03 35.16 -12.78
N MET A 73 15.85 34.90 -14.09
CA MET A 73 16.76 34.07 -14.88
C MET A 73 18.13 34.71 -15.07
N ASP A 74 18.18 36.02 -15.29
CA ASP A 74 19.45 36.76 -15.37
C ASP A 74 20.23 36.70 -14.04
N SER A 75 19.52 36.80 -12.92
CA SER A 75 20.10 36.68 -11.59
C SER A 75 20.64 35.28 -11.31
N LEU A 76 19.95 34.24 -11.80
CA LEU A 76 20.40 32.86 -11.69
C LEU A 76 21.65 32.58 -12.52
N ARG A 77 21.69 33.05 -13.77
CA ARG A 77 22.83 32.84 -14.69
C ARG A 77 24.11 33.51 -14.20
N THR A 78 23.98 34.64 -13.51
CA THR A 78 25.10 35.38 -12.91
C THR A 78 25.52 34.83 -11.54
N GLY A 79 24.75 33.91 -10.97
CA GLY A 79 25.05 33.22 -9.72
C GLY A 79 26.28 32.29 -9.80
N PRO A 80 26.81 31.85 -8.65
CA PRO A 80 28.07 31.10 -8.56
C PRO A 80 28.06 29.79 -9.36
N TYR A 81 26.91 29.10 -9.40
CA TYR A 81 26.70 27.87 -10.16
C TYR A 81 25.81 28.08 -11.39
N GLY A 82 25.50 29.33 -11.79
CA GLY A 82 24.55 29.61 -12.89
C GLY A 82 24.95 29.01 -14.24
N GLN A 83 26.25 28.84 -14.48
CA GLN A 83 26.82 28.32 -15.73
C GLN A 83 26.79 26.79 -15.85
N ILE A 84 26.42 26.08 -14.78
CA ILE A 84 26.34 24.62 -14.78
C ILE A 84 25.04 24.12 -15.43
N PHE A 85 23.97 24.92 -15.35
CA PHE A 85 22.66 24.57 -15.90
C PHE A 85 22.66 24.59 -17.43
N ARG A 86 21.88 23.70 -18.04
CA ARG A 86 21.72 23.66 -19.50
C ARG A 86 20.95 24.93 -19.94
N PRO A 87 21.48 25.74 -20.88
CA PRO A 87 20.80 26.95 -21.34
C PRO A 87 19.39 26.73 -21.90
N ASP A 88 19.17 25.56 -22.52
CA ASP A 88 17.90 25.15 -23.10
C ASP A 88 16.80 24.90 -22.05
N ASN A 89 17.18 24.68 -20.79
CA ASN A 89 16.24 24.33 -19.71
C ASN A 89 15.72 25.56 -18.96
N PHE A 90 16.08 26.77 -19.43
CA PHE A 90 15.55 28.03 -18.92
C PHE A 90 14.32 28.41 -19.73
N VAL A 91 13.14 28.29 -19.15
CA VAL A 91 11.88 28.68 -19.78
C VAL A 91 11.36 29.91 -19.07
N PHE A 92 11.17 31.02 -19.77
CA PHE A 92 10.70 32.24 -19.14
C PHE A 92 9.78 33.08 -20.00
N GLY A 93 8.85 33.75 -19.34
CA GLY A 93 7.89 34.66 -19.95
C GLY A 93 8.45 36.08 -20.15
N GLN A 94 7.61 36.95 -20.71
CA GLN A 94 7.88 38.39 -20.82
C GLN A 94 7.03 39.23 -19.85
N SER A 95 6.02 38.62 -19.25
CA SER A 95 5.00 39.25 -18.39
C SER A 95 4.95 38.50 -17.06
N GLY A 96 5.02 39.22 -15.94
CA GLY A 96 4.98 38.60 -14.60
C GLY A 96 3.54 38.39 -14.11
N ALA A 97 3.33 37.37 -13.27
CA ALA A 97 2.01 37.10 -12.67
C ALA A 97 1.58 38.15 -11.63
N GLY A 98 2.48 39.00 -11.13
CA GLY A 98 2.14 40.10 -10.22
C GLY A 98 1.46 39.68 -8.92
N ASN A 99 1.91 38.57 -8.32
CA ASN A 99 1.30 37.94 -7.12
C ASN A 99 -0.17 37.53 -7.29
N ASN A 100 -0.62 37.28 -8.52
CA ASN A 100 -1.96 36.77 -8.81
C ASN A 100 -1.90 35.30 -9.26
N TRP A 101 -2.47 34.40 -8.46
CA TRP A 101 -2.55 32.97 -8.78
C TRP A 101 -3.32 32.69 -10.07
N ALA A 102 -4.43 33.39 -10.31
CA ALA A 102 -5.27 33.20 -11.51
C ALA A 102 -4.50 33.45 -12.80
N LYS A 103 -3.62 34.47 -12.79
CA LYS A 103 -2.74 34.76 -13.92
C LYS A 103 -1.73 33.65 -14.20
N GLY A 104 -1.15 33.11 -13.13
CA GLY A 104 -0.24 31.98 -13.23
C GLY A 104 -0.94 30.71 -13.69
N HIS A 105 -2.22 30.51 -13.34
CA HIS A 105 -2.92 29.25 -13.59
C HIS A 105 -3.72 29.24 -14.89
N TYR A 106 -4.40 30.32 -15.25
CA TYR A 106 -5.36 30.35 -16.37
C TYR A 106 -4.93 31.20 -17.57
N THR A 107 -4.07 32.21 -17.37
CA THR A 107 -3.69 33.14 -18.45
C THR A 107 -2.22 33.03 -18.82
N GLU A 108 -1.36 33.89 -18.26
CA GLU A 108 0.07 34.00 -18.63
C GLU A 108 0.84 32.68 -18.42
N GLY A 109 0.57 31.96 -17.32
CA GLY A 109 1.23 30.69 -17.07
C GLY A 109 0.71 29.55 -17.95
N ALA A 110 -0.57 29.57 -18.33
CA ALA A 110 -1.14 28.60 -19.26
C ALA A 110 -0.60 28.77 -20.69
N GLU A 111 -0.20 29.98 -21.09
CA GLU A 111 0.48 30.21 -22.37
C GLU A 111 1.93 29.67 -22.38
N LEU A 112 2.62 29.71 -21.23
CA LEU A 112 4.02 29.27 -21.12
C LEU A 112 4.16 27.77 -20.79
N ILE A 113 3.11 27.14 -20.26
CA ILE A 113 3.20 25.78 -19.69
C ILE A 113 3.63 24.73 -20.71
N ASP A 114 3.16 24.81 -21.96
CA ASP A 114 3.49 23.85 -23.00
C ASP A 114 4.99 23.84 -23.30
N SER A 115 5.62 25.02 -23.28
CA SER A 115 7.08 25.14 -23.46
C SER A 115 7.85 24.53 -22.29
N VAL A 116 7.32 24.61 -21.07
CA VAL A 116 7.92 23.95 -19.89
C VAL A 116 7.76 22.43 -20.00
N LEU A 117 6.56 21.96 -20.37
CA LEU A 117 6.28 20.53 -20.56
C LEU A 117 7.15 19.92 -21.64
N ASP A 118 7.41 20.60 -22.75
CA ASP A 118 8.32 20.12 -23.79
C ASP A 118 9.75 19.88 -23.26
N VAL A 119 10.24 20.78 -22.41
CA VAL A 119 11.56 20.61 -21.76
C VAL A 119 11.51 19.47 -20.73
N VAL A 120 10.43 19.36 -19.96
CA VAL A 120 10.21 18.29 -18.99
C VAL A 120 10.20 16.93 -19.70
N ARG A 121 9.45 16.77 -20.79
CA ARG A 121 9.41 15.56 -21.61
C ARG A 121 10.80 15.21 -22.15
N LYS A 122 11.51 16.19 -22.71
CA LYS A 122 12.88 15.99 -23.21
C LYS A 122 13.83 15.50 -22.12
N GLU A 123 13.75 16.05 -20.90
CA GLU A 123 14.61 15.59 -19.81
C GLU A 123 14.16 14.24 -19.22
N ALA A 124 12.87 13.94 -19.26
CA ALA A 124 12.31 12.65 -18.86
C ALA A 124 12.73 11.53 -19.83
N GLU A 125 12.68 11.77 -21.15
CA GLU A 125 13.17 10.84 -22.19
C GLU A 125 14.69 10.60 -22.11
N ASN A 126 15.45 11.52 -21.51
CA ASN A 126 16.89 11.36 -21.25
C ASN A 126 17.17 10.67 -19.90
N CYS A 127 16.18 10.11 -19.23
CA CYS A 127 16.36 9.27 -18.05
C CYS A 127 16.30 7.80 -18.47
N ASP A 128 17.15 6.97 -17.87
CA ASP A 128 17.04 5.51 -18.02
C ASP A 128 15.83 5.01 -17.21
N CYS A 129 15.71 5.43 -15.94
CA CYS A 129 14.54 5.10 -15.10
C CYS A 129 14.13 6.30 -14.23
N LEU A 130 13.12 7.05 -14.70
CA LEU A 130 12.60 8.21 -13.98
C LEU A 130 11.81 7.76 -12.72
N GLN A 131 12.30 8.14 -11.55
CA GLN A 131 11.58 7.92 -10.28
C GLN A 131 10.39 8.89 -10.12
N GLY A 132 10.58 10.14 -10.54
CA GLY A 132 9.61 11.19 -10.29
C GLY A 132 10.18 12.60 -10.40
N PHE A 133 9.37 13.54 -9.96
CA PHE A 133 9.59 14.98 -10.09
C PHE A 133 9.74 15.62 -8.72
N GLN A 134 10.73 16.50 -8.59
CA GLN A 134 10.93 17.34 -7.41
C GLN A 134 10.65 18.80 -7.76
N VAL A 135 9.51 19.34 -7.31
CA VAL A 135 9.11 20.73 -7.59
C VAL A 135 9.41 21.64 -6.40
N CYS A 136 10.07 22.77 -6.65
CA CYS A 136 10.37 23.81 -5.66
C CYS A 136 9.64 25.10 -6.01
N HIS A 137 8.73 25.55 -5.15
CA HIS A 137 7.91 26.73 -5.39
C HIS A 137 7.43 27.42 -4.10
N SER A 138 6.82 28.59 -4.25
CA SER A 138 6.18 29.33 -3.15
C SER A 138 4.70 29.46 -3.41
N LEU A 139 3.89 29.24 -2.37
CA LEU A 139 2.44 29.30 -2.46
C LEU A 139 1.90 30.73 -2.33
N GLY A 140 2.71 31.69 -1.86
CA GLY A 140 2.28 33.08 -1.70
C GLY A 140 2.36 33.93 -2.97
N GLY A 141 3.22 33.55 -3.92
CA GLY A 141 3.41 34.30 -5.19
C GLY A 141 2.27 34.09 -6.19
N GLY A 142 2.49 34.50 -7.46
CA GLY A 142 1.58 34.20 -8.57
C GLY A 142 2.13 33.13 -9.53
N THR A 143 3.40 33.26 -9.91
CA THR A 143 4.07 32.30 -10.81
C THR A 143 4.30 30.95 -10.13
N GLY A 144 4.99 30.96 -8.98
CA GLY A 144 5.33 29.71 -8.28
C GLY A 144 4.10 28.96 -7.78
N SER A 145 3.03 29.67 -7.42
CA SER A 145 1.80 29.09 -6.91
C SER A 145 0.90 28.62 -8.05
N GLY A 146 0.40 29.51 -8.91
CA GLY A 146 -0.57 29.22 -9.96
C GLY A 146 -0.01 28.38 -11.09
N MET A 147 1.10 28.83 -11.70
CA MET A 147 1.76 28.09 -12.78
C MET A 147 2.42 26.82 -12.24
N GLY A 148 2.97 26.86 -11.02
CA GLY A 148 3.52 25.70 -10.34
C GLY A 148 2.50 24.59 -10.13
N THR A 149 1.30 24.90 -9.63
CA THR A 149 0.25 23.88 -9.45
C THR A 149 -0.37 23.43 -10.76
N LEU A 150 -0.46 24.30 -11.77
CA LEU A 150 -0.84 23.90 -13.12
C LEU A 150 0.13 22.86 -13.69
N LEU A 151 1.43 23.10 -13.54
CA LEU A 151 2.46 22.16 -13.99
C LEU A 151 2.35 20.82 -13.28
N ILE A 152 2.13 20.82 -11.96
CA ILE A 152 1.97 19.60 -11.18
C ILE A 152 0.77 18.79 -11.68
N SER A 153 -0.38 19.43 -11.94
CA SER A 153 -1.56 18.76 -12.51
C SER A 153 -1.26 18.16 -13.88
N LYS A 154 -0.60 18.91 -14.78
CA LYS A 154 -0.26 18.44 -16.13
C LYS A 154 0.74 17.29 -16.12
N ILE A 155 1.75 17.35 -15.25
CA ILE A 155 2.68 16.24 -15.08
C ILE A 155 1.97 15.02 -14.50
N ARG A 156 1.01 15.18 -13.58
CA ARG A 156 0.23 14.07 -13.03
C ARG A 156 -0.66 13.41 -14.09
N GLU A 157 -1.19 14.18 -15.04
CA GLU A 157 -1.93 13.66 -16.20
C GLU A 157 -1.01 12.86 -17.16
N GLU A 158 0.19 13.35 -17.45
CA GLU A 158 1.13 12.71 -18.39
C GLU A 158 1.93 11.55 -17.79
N TYR A 159 2.24 11.63 -16.50
CA TYR A 159 3.08 10.67 -15.76
C TYR A 159 2.38 10.22 -14.47
N PRO A 160 1.22 9.52 -14.54
CA PRO A 160 0.42 9.17 -13.37
C PRO A 160 1.16 8.24 -12.38
N ASP A 161 2.01 7.37 -12.89
CA ASP A 161 2.72 6.37 -12.08
C ASP A 161 3.99 6.91 -11.40
N ARG A 162 4.42 8.13 -11.73
CA ARG A 162 5.69 8.71 -11.25
C ARG A 162 5.44 9.57 -10.00
N MET A 163 6.38 9.54 -9.05
CA MET A 163 6.23 10.22 -7.76
C MET A 163 6.35 11.74 -7.90
N MET A 164 5.48 12.49 -7.22
CA MET A 164 5.50 13.95 -7.17
C MET A 164 5.86 14.47 -5.78
N LEU A 165 7.12 14.91 -5.62
CA LEU A 165 7.63 15.53 -4.39
C LEU A 165 7.68 17.05 -4.53
N THR A 166 7.05 17.78 -3.60
CA THR A 166 7.06 19.25 -3.61
C THR A 166 7.75 19.81 -2.37
N PHE A 167 8.58 20.83 -2.55
CA PHE A 167 9.07 21.71 -1.49
C PHE A 167 8.33 23.03 -1.59
N SER A 168 7.33 23.18 -0.73
CA SER A 168 6.36 24.26 -0.80
C SER A 168 6.61 25.29 0.29
N VAL A 169 6.96 26.51 -0.10
CA VAL A 169 7.19 27.62 0.82
C VAL A 169 5.87 28.33 1.13
N PHE A 170 5.46 28.30 2.39
CA PHE A 170 4.25 28.95 2.88
C PHE A 170 4.51 30.43 3.21
N PRO A 171 3.58 31.32 2.87
CA PRO A 171 3.70 32.75 3.14
C PRO A 171 3.58 33.06 4.64
N SER A 172 4.18 34.19 5.03
CA SER A 172 4.04 34.74 6.38
C SER A 172 4.03 36.27 6.37
N PRO A 173 3.10 36.90 7.09
CA PRO A 173 3.07 38.35 7.26
C PRO A 173 4.32 38.95 7.92
N LYS A 174 5.17 38.13 8.57
CA LYS A 174 6.45 38.60 9.15
C LYS A 174 7.53 38.84 8.09
N VAL A 175 7.38 38.24 6.92
CA VAL A 175 8.42 38.18 5.87
C VAL A 175 8.00 38.95 4.62
N SER A 176 6.70 39.00 4.30
CA SER A 176 6.16 39.69 3.14
C SER A 176 5.00 40.60 3.51
N ASP A 177 4.94 41.76 2.84
CA ASP A 177 3.88 42.76 2.98
C ASP A 177 2.73 42.55 1.97
N THR A 178 2.81 41.51 1.13
CA THR A 178 1.80 41.24 0.11
C THR A 178 0.53 40.72 0.75
N VAL A 179 -0.59 41.44 0.55
CA VAL A 179 -1.85 41.13 1.24
C VAL A 179 -2.60 39.93 0.64
N VAL A 180 -2.38 39.60 -0.64
CA VAL A 180 -3.14 38.55 -1.36
C VAL A 180 -2.57 37.14 -1.20
N GLU A 181 -1.45 36.97 -0.49
CA GLU A 181 -0.79 35.66 -0.32
C GLU A 181 -1.70 34.55 0.24
N PRO A 182 -2.62 34.82 1.19
CA PRO A 182 -3.54 33.79 1.68
C PRO A 182 -4.49 33.25 0.60
N TYR A 183 -4.90 34.06 -0.39
CA TYR A 183 -5.69 33.57 -1.53
C TYR A 183 -4.87 32.58 -2.37
N ASN A 184 -3.67 32.99 -2.77
CA ASN A 184 -2.78 32.17 -3.59
C ASN A 184 -2.43 30.86 -2.88
N ALA A 185 -2.15 30.92 -1.57
CA ALA A 185 -1.81 29.76 -0.78
C ALA A 185 -2.97 28.77 -0.65
N THR A 186 -4.19 29.27 -0.40
CA THR A 186 -5.40 28.42 -0.26
C THR A 186 -5.71 27.68 -1.57
N LEU A 187 -5.67 28.40 -2.70
CA LEU A 187 -5.90 27.83 -4.02
C LEU A 187 -4.82 26.79 -4.39
N SER A 188 -3.55 27.08 -4.10
CA SER A 188 -2.48 26.12 -4.35
C SER A 188 -2.53 24.89 -3.44
N VAL A 189 -2.90 25.05 -2.16
CA VAL A 189 -3.05 23.90 -1.24
C VAL A 189 -4.12 22.96 -1.76
N HIS A 190 -5.26 23.47 -2.24
CA HIS A 190 -6.30 22.64 -2.84
C HIS A 190 -5.75 21.76 -3.97
N GLN A 191 -4.94 22.31 -4.87
CA GLN A 191 -4.32 21.57 -5.97
C GLN A 191 -3.25 20.56 -5.51
N LEU A 192 -2.46 20.90 -4.48
CA LEU A 192 -1.43 20.01 -3.94
C LEU A 192 -2.00 18.79 -3.22
N VAL A 193 -3.22 18.90 -2.67
CA VAL A 193 -3.88 17.80 -1.97
C VAL A 193 -4.23 16.65 -2.92
N GLU A 194 -4.57 16.98 -4.16
CA GLU A 194 -5.01 16.00 -5.15
C GLU A 194 -3.87 15.50 -6.03
N ASN A 195 -2.91 16.38 -6.36
CA ASN A 195 -1.93 16.11 -7.42
C ASN A 195 -0.50 15.85 -6.94
N ALA A 196 -0.17 16.11 -5.67
CA ALA A 196 1.16 15.82 -5.12
C ALA A 196 1.12 14.57 -4.24
N ASP A 197 2.16 13.74 -4.31
CA ASP A 197 2.27 12.57 -3.43
C ASP A 197 2.97 12.93 -2.11
N GLU A 198 3.96 13.82 -2.13
CA GLU A 198 4.67 14.28 -0.94
C GLU A 198 4.79 15.82 -0.94
N CYS A 199 4.43 16.48 0.16
CA CYS A 199 4.61 17.92 0.32
C CYS A 199 5.44 18.27 1.56
N MET A 200 6.69 18.67 1.35
CA MET A 200 7.58 19.18 2.39
C MET A 200 7.24 20.64 2.68
N VAL A 201 6.69 20.90 3.86
CA VAL A 201 6.20 22.23 4.26
C VAL A 201 7.34 23.08 4.82
N LEU A 202 7.60 24.21 4.17
CA LEU A 202 8.59 25.20 4.59
C LEU A 202 7.87 26.51 4.94
N ASP A 203 7.80 26.86 6.21
CA ASP A 203 7.06 28.03 6.67
C ASP A 203 8.00 29.22 6.92
N ASN A 204 7.78 30.31 6.17
CA ASN A 204 8.53 31.56 6.36
C ASN A 204 8.40 32.11 7.78
N GLU A 205 7.31 31.86 8.50
CA GLU A 205 7.17 32.27 9.89
C GLU A 205 8.17 31.54 10.81
N ALA A 206 8.28 30.23 10.68
CA ALA A 206 9.21 29.41 11.47
C ALA A 206 10.66 29.73 11.12
N LEU A 207 10.97 29.85 9.82
CA LEU A 207 12.30 30.19 9.34
C LEU A 207 12.76 31.56 9.86
N TYR A 208 11.86 32.55 9.89
CA TYR A 208 12.15 33.86 10.48
C TYR A 208 12.38 33.76 11.99
N ASP A 209 11.51 33.05 12.71
CA ASP A 209 11.62 32.89 14.16
C ASP A 209 12.91 32.13 14.56
N ILE A 210 13.34 31.13 13.78
CA ILE A 210 14.62 30.43 13.95
C ILE A 210 15.78 31.42 13.78
N CYS A 211 15.81 32.16 12.66
CA CYS A 211 16.87 33.13 12.39
C CYS A 211 16.96 34.21 13.49
N PHE A 212 15.83 34.76 13.89
CA PHE A 212 15.77 35.86 14.85
C PHE A 212 16.01 35.40 16.30
N ARG A 213 15.32 34.35 16.75
CA ARG A 213 15.32 33.92 18.15
C ARG A 213 16.44 32.95 18.47
N ILE A 214 16.79 32.03 17.57
CA ILE A 214 17.78 30.97 17.82
C ILE A 214 19.15 31.40 17.33
N LEU A 215 19.26 31.79 16.06
CA LEU A 215 20.52 32.23 15.45
C LEU A 215 20.91 33.66 15.83
N LYS A 216 20.04 34.39 16.54
CA LYS A 216 20.27 35.76 17.05
C LYS A 216 20.60 36.77 15.95
N LEU A 217 20.06 36.57 14.75
CA LEU A 217 20.18 37.53 13.65
C LEU A 217 19.18 38.67 13.88
N THR A 218 19.67 39.90 13.98
CA THR A 218 18.81 41.08 14.27
C THR A 218 17.84 41.39 13.14
N THR A 219 18.22 41.12 11.89
CA THR A 219 17.43 41.35 10.68
C THR A 219 17.66 40.19 9.71
N PRO A 220 16.89 39.09 9.82
CA PRO A 220 17.01 37.95 8.91
C PRO A 220 16.80 38.34 7.45
N SER A 221 17.70 37.95 6.56
CA SER A 221 17.57 38.16 5.11
C SER A 221 17.05 36.89 4.41
N PHE A 222 16.47 37.01 3.20
CA PHE A 222 16.10 35.83 2.40
C PHE A 222 17.27 34.87 2.17
N GLY A 223 18.52 35.38 2.10
CA GLY A 223 19.70 34.52 2.00
C GLY A 223 19.95 33.67 3.24
N ASP A 224 19.52 34.11 4.42
CA ASP A 224 19.62 33.33 5.67
C ASP A 224 18.52 32.26 5.74
N LEU A 225 17.31 32.60 5.32
CA LEU A 225 16.19 31.65 5.22
C LEU A 225 16.52 30.55 4.20
N ASN A 226 17.00 30.94 3.01
CA ASN A 226 17.38 30.01 1.95
C ASN A 226 18.52 29.06 2.37
N HIS A 227 19.38 29.48 3.30
CA HIS A 227 20.43 28.60 3.84
C HIS A 227 19.85 27.47 4.71
N LEU A 228 18.84 27.76 5.53
CA LEU A 228 18.14 26.74 6.32
C LEU A 228 17.33 25.80 5.43
N ILE A 229 16.66 26.34 4.41
CA ILE A 229 15.91 25.56 3.43
C ILE A 229 16.85 24.62 2.67
N SER A 230 17.98 25.11 2.15
CA SER A 230 18.90 24.26 1.37
C SER A 230 19.55 23.16 2.22
N ALA A 231 19.86 23.44 3.48
CA ALA A 231 20.35 22.42 4.42
C ALA A 231 19.30 21.32 4.65
N THR A 232 18.02 21.72 4.81
CA THR A 232 16.90 20.78 4.98
C THR A 232 16.66 19.95 3.72
N MET A 233 16.61 20.57 2.54
CA MET A 233 16.45 19.87 1.27
C MET A 233 17.60 18.88 1.00
N SER A 234 18.84 19.28 1.30
CA SER A 234 20.00 18.39 1.21
C SER A 234 19.85 17.19 2.17
N GLY A 235 19.40 17.45 3.41
CA GLY A 235 19.10 16.43 4.39
C GLY A 235 18.02 15.44 3.94
N VAL A 236 16.91 15.95 3.41
CA VAL A 236 15.77 15.14 2.93
C VAL A 236 16.17 14.22 1.78
N THR A 237 16.91 14.75 0.83
CA THR A 237 17.34 14.03 -0.39
C THR A 237 18.58 13.16 -0.17
N CYS A 238 19.15 13.13 1.04
CA CYS A 238 20.39 12.41 1.33
C CYS A 238 20.29 10.91 1.05
N CYS A 239 19.17 10.26 1.39
CA CYS A 239 18.99 8.82 1.18
C CYS A 239 18.85 8.43 -0.31
N LEU A 240 18.54 9.42 -1.16
CA LEU A 240 18.45 9.25 -2.60
C LEU A 240 19.85 9.38 -3.23
N ARG A 241 20.62 10.39 -2.78
CA ARG A 241 21.92 10.79 -3.35
C ARG A 241 23.11 9.96 -2.89
N PHE A 242 23.02 9.30 -1.75
CA PHE A 242 24.09 8.49 -1.19
C PHE A 242 23.58 7.09 -0.85
N PRO A 243 24.42 6.06 -0.95
CA PRO A 243 24.05 4.72 -0.55
C PRO A 243 23.70 4.69 0.95
N GLY A 244 22.58 4.03 1.27
CA GLY A 244 22.07 3.89 2.63
C GLY A 244 21.13 2.69 2.73
N GLN A 245 20.98 2.14 3.93
CA GLN A 245 20.22 0.90 4.16
C GLN A 245 18.68 1.07 4.11
N LEU A 246 18.17 2.30 4.22
CA LEU A 246 16.72 2.58 4.34
C LEU A 246 16.31 3.82 3.51
N ASN A 247 15.11 3.81 2.92
CA ASN A 247 14.53 4.87 2.09
C ASN A 247 15.37 5.23 0.85
N SER A 248 15.70 4.21 0.05
CA SER A 248 16.59 4.31 -1.12
C SER A 248 15.98 4.94 -2.38
N ASP A 249 14.68 5.25 -2.38
CA ASP A 249 13.93 5.86 -3.48
C ASP A 249 12.73 6.67 -2.92
N LEU A 250 12.15 7.51 -3.78
CA LEU A 250 11.00 8.36 -3.44
C LEU A 250 9.76 7.53 -3.05
N ARG A 251 9.49 6.43 -3.74
CA ARG A 251 8.29 5.61 -3.47
C ARG A 251 8.35 4.96 -2.09
N LYS A 252 9.50 4.41 -1.67
CA LYS A 252 9.70 3.84 -0.33
C LYS A 252 9.60 4.90 0.76
N LEU A 253 10.04 6.14 0.49
CA LEU A 253 9.87 7.24 1.43
C LEU A 253 8.39 7.54 1.65
N ALA A 254 7.61 7.67 0.56
CA ALA A 254 6.16 7.89 0.61
C ALA A 254 5.42 6.78 1.36
N VAL A 255 5.65 5.51 0.98
CA VAL A 255 4.98 4.34 1.58
C VAL A 255 5.22 4.25 3.10
N ASN A 256 6.40 4.65 3.56
CA ASN A 256 6.73 4.63 5.00
C ASN A 256 6.14 5.80 5.77
N LEU A 257 5.83 6.93 5.12
CA LEU A 257 5.45 8.18 5.77
C LEU A 257 3.99 8.56 5.58
N ILE A 258 3.30 8.04 4.58
CA ILE A 258 1.92 8.43 4.23
C ILE A 258 0.97 7.29 4.58
N PRO A 259 0.27 7.36 5.73
CA PRO A 259 -0.76 6.39 6.05
C PRO A 259 -2.07 6.64 5.29
N PHE A 260 -2.34 7.90 4.90
CA PHE A 260 -3.55 8.30 4.19
C PHE A 260 -3.22 9.25 3.03
N PRO A 261 -3.79 9.07 1.83
CA PRO A 261 -3.40 9.82 0.63
C PRO A 261 -3.47 11.34 0.75
N ARG A 262 -4.44 11.89 1.49
CA ARG A 262 -4.60 13.36 1.69
C ARG A 262 -3.73 13.94 2.81
N LEU A 263 -3.11 13.09 3.64
CA LEU A 263 -2.27 13.50 4.78
C LEU A 263 -0.79 13.31 4.45
N HIS A 264 -0.34 13.97 3.39
CA HIS A 264 1.03 13.93 2.85
C HIS A 264 1.82 15.22 3.04
N PHE A 265 1.33 16.12 3.91
CA PHE A 265 2.03 17.34 4.30
C PHE A 265 2.97 17.07 5.47
N PHE A 266 4.27 17.23 5.26
CA PHE A 266 5.28 16.91 6.25
C PHE A 266 5.88 18.14 6.92
N MET A 267 6.00 18.06 8.24
CA MET A 267 6.83 18.97 9.03
C MET A 267 8.28 18.52 8.93
N VAL A 268 9.13 19.38 8.40
CA VAL A 268 10.57 19.10 8.29
C VAL A 268 11.36 19.85 9.35
N GLY A 269 12.46 19.26 9.81
CA GLY A 269 13.35 19.87 10.80
C GLY A 269 14.81 19.53 10.52
N PHE A 270 15.73 20.35 11.02
CA PHE A 270 17.17 20.16 10.83
C PHE A 270 17.94 20.45 12.11
N ALA A 271 18.94 19.63 12.42
CA ALA A 271 19.87 19.86 13.50
C ALA A 271 21.30 19.44 13.08
N PRO A 272 22.34 20.18 13.47
CA PRO A 272 22.31 21.46 14.19
C PRO A 272 21.85 22.63 13.32
N LEU A 273 21.15 23.59 13.94
CA LEU A 273 20.89 24.88 13.31
C LEU A 273 22.16 25.74 13.35
N THR A 274 22.65 26.14 12.18
CA THR A 274 23.84 27.00 12.04
C THR A 274 23.52 28.26 11.25
N SER A 275 24.24 29.34 11.56
CA SER A 275 24.18 30.57 10.77
C SER A 275 25.29 30.58 9.72
N ARG A 276 25.07 31.32 8.64
CA ARG A 276 26.03 31.46 7.53
C ARG A 276 27.38 31.96 8.06
N GLY A 277 28.44 31.18 7.85
CA GLY A 277 29.80 31.54 8.25
C GLY A 277 30.15 31.30 9.72
N SER A 278 29.22 30.78 10.54
CA SER A 278 29.55 30.31 11.89
C SER A 278 30.24 28.94 11.82
N GLN A 279 31.46 28.83 12.38
CA GLN A 279 32.11 27.53 12.56
C GLN A 279 31.56 26.84 13.80
N GLN A 280 31.05 25.63 13.64
CA GLN A 280 30.65 24.82 14.78
C GLN A 280 31.91 24.19 15.41
N TYR A 281 32.42 24.80 16.49
CA TYR A 281 33.65 24.37 17.16
C TYR A 281 33.53 23.03 17.91
N ARG A 282 32.31 22.59 18.21
CA ARG A 282 32.02 21.33 18.91
C ARG A 282 31.02 20.51 18.09
N ALA A 283 31.41 19.31 17.69
CA ALA A 283 30.49 18.33 17.13
C ALA A 283 29.47 17.90 18.19
N LEU A 284 28.19 17.95 17.85
CA LEU A 284 27.11 17.46 18.71
C LEU A 284 27.13 15.94 18.76
N THR A 285 26.78 15.38 19.91
CA THR A 285 26.62 13.93 20.09
C THR A 285 25.28 13.43 19.51
N VAL A 286 25.15 12.13 19.24
CA VAL A 286 23.90 11.53 18.74
C VAL A 286 22.69 11.83 19.65
N PRO A 287 22.80 11.76 20.99
CA PRO A 287 21.71 12.15 21.88
C PRO A 287 21.33 13.64 21.78
N GLU A 288 22.32 14.54 21.65
CA GLU A 288 22.07 15.98 21.48
C GLU A 288 21.38 16.28 20.14
N LEU A 289 21.80 15.61 19.05
CA LEU A 289 21.15 15.71 17.74
C LEU A 289 19.71 15.21 17.81
N THR A 290 19.51 14.02 18.39
CA THR A 290 18.18 13.43 18.56
C THR A 290 17.28 14.38 19.37
N GLN A 291 17.76 14.94 20.48
CA GLN A 291 16.96 15.86 21.29
C GLN A 291 16.59 17.15 20.54
N GLN A 292 17.53 17.73 19.77
CA GLN A 292 17.26 18.93 18.98
C GLN A 292 16.29 18.66 17.83
N MET A 293 16.39 17.47 17.21
CA MET A 293 15.53 17.06 16.11
C MET A 293 14.03 17.05 16.49
N TRP A 294 13.72 16.68 17.74
CA TRP A 294 12.35 16.67 18.29
C TRP A 294 11.96 17.97 19.02
N ASP A 295 12.82 18.99 19.04
CA ASP A 295 12.45 20.29 19.61
C ASP A 295 11.58 21.07 18.60
N ALA A 296 10.46 21.59 19.07
CA ALA A 296 9.55 22.44 18.29
C ALA A 296 10.28 23.64 17.67
N LYS A 297 11.35 24.12 18.33
CA LYS A 297 12.18 25.22 17.85
C LYS A 297 13.00 24.90 16.61
N ASN A 298 13.21 23.63 16.30
CA ASN A 298 14.00 23.17 15.16
C ASN A 298 13.15 22.79 13.94
N MET A 299 11.82 22.90 14.06
CA MET A 299 10.88 22.65 12.97
C MET A 299 10.84 23.84 12.03
N MET A 300 10.88 23.57 10.72
CA MET A 300 10.74 24.57 9.65
C MET A 300 9.27 24.92 9.36
N CYS A 301 8.34 24.37 10.14
CA CYS A 301 6.91 24.68 10.10
C CYS A 301 6.50 25.30 11.44
N ALA A 302 5.74 26.40 11.43
CA ALA A 302 5.35 27.10 12.66
C ALA A 302 4.13 26.44 13.33
N ALA A 303 4.32 25.18 13.72
CA ALA A 303 3.37 24.40 14.50
C ALA A 303 4.12 23.74 15.66
N ASP A 304 3.51 23.71 16.86
CA ASP A 304 4.10 22.98 17.98
C ASP A 304 3.74 21.48 17.86
N PRO A 305 4.71 20.57 17.65
CA PRO A 305 4.41 19.14 17.53
C PRO A 305 3.74 18.54 18.76
N ARG A 306 3.83 19.20 19.92
CA ARG A 306 3.22 18.76 21.17
C ARG A 306 1.70 18.99 21.21
N HIS A 307 1.17 19.87 20.36
CA HIS A 307 -0.27 20.08 20.23
C HIS A 307 -0.96 19.02 19.37
N GLY A 308 -0.18 18.16 18.70
CA GLY A 308 -0.67 17.06 17.89
C GLY A 308 -0.03 15.71 18.28
N ARG A 309 -0.19 14.74 17.39
CA ARG A 309 0.50 13.45 17.44
C ARG A 309 1.15 13.17 16.09
N TYR A 310 2.33 12.55 16.14
CA TYR A 310 3.01 12.03 14.97
C TYR A 310 2.30 10.76 14.49
N LEU A 311 1.82 10.80 13.25
CA LEU A 311 1.36 9.62 12.51
C LEU A 311 2.56 8.75 12.18
N THR A 312 3.53 9.33 11.48
CA THR A 312 4.78 8.69 11.07
C THR A 312 5.93 9.69 11.18
N ALA A 313 7.16 9.20 11.31
CA ALA A 313 8.34 10.04 11.29
C ALA A 313 9.54 9.32 10.68
N SER A 314 10.42 10.07 10.04
CA SER A 314 11.70 9.61 9.50
C SER A 314 12.81 10.52 9.99
N ALA A 315 13.87 9.93 10.53
CA ALA A 315 15.06 10.60 11.03
C ALA A 315 16.27 10.18 10.22
N MET A 316 16.86 11.12 9.49
CA MET A 316 18.02 10.89 8.63
C MET A 316 19.26 11.47 9.28
N PHE A 317 20.12 10.60 9.79
CA PHE A 317 21.38 10.98 10.40
C PHE A 317 22.51 10.95 9.37
N ARG A 318 23.39 11.95 9.44
CA ARG A 318 24.53 12.11 8.52
C ARG A 318 25.83 12.27 9.29
N GLY A 319 26.89 11.64 8.81
CA GLY A 319 28.23 11.64 9.41
C GLY A 319 28.56 10.36 10.15
N LYS A 320 29.83 10.21 10.55
CA LYS A 320 30.33 9.00 11.21
C LYS A 320 29.75 8.83 12.61
N MET A 321 28.84 7.87 12.77
CA MET A 321 28.22 7.53 14.05
C MET A 321 27.90 6.04 14.17
N SER A 322 27.63 5.58 15.39
CA SER A 322 27.22 4.19 15.62
C SER A 322 25.73 4.02 15.33
N THR A 323 25.38 3.14 14.39
CA THR A 323 23.98 2.78 14.09
C THR A 323 23.24 2.30 15.34
N LYS A 324 23.91 1.51 16.18
CA LYS A 324 23.37 1.05 17.47
C LYS A 324 23.00 2.20 18.41
N GLU A 325 23.85 3.23 18.49
CA GLU A 325 23.58 4.39 19.34
C GLU A 325 22.37 5.19 18.83
N VAL A 326 22.25 5.33 17.50
CA VAL A 326 21.08 5.97 16.86
C VAL A 326 19.81 5.22 17.21
N ASP A 327 19.77 3.89 17.03
CA ASP A 327 18.59 3.08 17.31
C ASP A 327 18.19 3.16 18.80
N GLU A 328 19.15 3.09 19.71
CA GLU A 328 18.92 3.25 21.15
C GLU A 328 18.31 4.61 21.49
N GLN A 329 18.80 5.70 20.89
CA GLN A 329 18.24 7.04 21.12
C GLN A 329 16.84 7.21 20.53
N MET A 330 16.58 6.65 19.34
CA MET A 330 15.26 6.73 18.72
C MET A 330 14.21 5.98 19.53
N ILE A 331 14.54 4.78 20.03
CA ILE A 331 13.69 4.02 20.95
C ILE A 331 13.47 4.79 22.26
N ASN A 332 14.52 5.40 22.80
CA ASN A 332 14.42 6.20 24.03
C ASN A 332 13.47 7.39 23.88
N VAL A 333 13.50 8.09 22.73
CA VAL A 333 12.56 9.18 22.46
C VAL A 333 11.14 8.66 22.33
N GLN A 334 10.90 7.60 21.56
CA GLN A 334 9.56 7.01 21.42
C GLN A 334 8.99 6.58 22.77
N ASN A 335 9.80 5.95 23.61
CA ASN A 335 9.36 5.51 24.94
C ASN A 335 9.07 6.67 25.90
N LYS A 336 9.89 7.74 25.87
CA LYS A 336 9.68 8.92 26.72
C LYS A 336 8.47 9.75 26.29
N ASN A 337 8.20 9.79 24.99
CA ASN A 337 7.23 10.66 24.36
C ASN A 337 6.08 9.86 23.72
N SER A 338 5.77 8.67 24.22
CA SER A 338 4.80 7.75 23.59
C SER A 338 3.42 8.37 23.37
N SER A 339 3.00 9.29 24.25
CA SER A 339 1.75 10.04 24.13
C SER A 339 1.67 10.94 22.89
N TYR A 340 2.80 11.34 22.33
CA TYR A 340 2.90 12.18 21.13
C TYR A 340 3.00 11.35 19.84
N PHE A 341 3.01 10.02 19.92
CA PHE A 341 2.94 9.13 18.77
C PHE A 341 1.58 8.46 18.73
N VAL A 342 1.07 8.18 17.54
CA VAL A 342 -0.15 7.37 17.42
C VAL A 342 0.14 5.92 17.77
N GLU A 343 -0.66 5.34 18.67
CA GLU A 343 -0.48 3.96 19.14
C GLU A 343 -0.87 2.91 18.07
N TRP A 344 -1.66 3.34 17.09
CA TRP A 344 -2.29 2.47 16.12
C TRP A 344 -1.45 2.22 14.85
N ILE A 345 -0.37 2.99 14.64
CA ILE A 345 0.69 2.67 13.68
C ILE A 345 1.89 2.12 14.47
N PRO A 346 2.09 0.79 14.51
CA PRO A 346 3.26 0.22 15.19
C PRO A 346 4.54 0.58 14.42
N ASN A 347 5.63 0.86 15.15
CA ASN A 347 6.95 1.16 14.58
C ASN A 347 6.92 2.29 13.53
N ASN A 348 6.17 3.36 13.85
CA ASN A 348 5.90 4.49 12.96
C ASN A 348 7.07 5.48 12.79
N VAL A 349 8.17 5.27 13.51
CA VAL A 349 9.38 6.08 13.35
C VAL A 349 10.47 5.25 12.69
N LYS A 350 11.05 5.76 11.61
CA LYS A 350 12.17 5.18 10.88
C LYS A 350 13.42 6.02 11.07
N SER A 351 14.58 5.36 11.10
CA SER A 351 15.89 6.00 11.12
C SER A 351 16.74 5.51 9.96
N SER A 352 17.51 6.40 9.36
CA SER A 352 18.56 6.06 8.40
C SER A 352 19.86 6.76 8.78
N VAL A 353 20.99 6.17 8.41
CA VAL A 353 22.33 6.72 8.66
C VAL A 353 23.09 6.75 7.34
N CYS A 354 23.67 7.91 7.03
CA CYS A 354 24.57 8.12 5.91
C CYS A 354 25.94 8.55 6.42
N ASP A 355 27.01 7.92 5.93
CA ASP A 355 28.37 8.20 6.39
C ASP A 355 28.90 9.57 5.94
N ILE A 356 28.32 10.17 4.89
CA ILE A 356 28.75 11.45 4.33
C ILE A 356 28.07 12.61 5.07
N PRO A 357 28.80 13.40 5.87
CA PRO A 357 28.23 14.54 6.55
C PRO A 357 28.02 15.72 5.59
N PRO A 358 27.09 16.64 5.91
CA PRO A 358 26.94 17.88 5.17
C PRO A 358 28.15 18.81 5.34
N ARG A 359 28.38 19.70 4.36
CA ARG A 359 29.53 20.59 4.34
C ARG A 359 29.59 21.48 5.60
N GLY A 360 30.75 21.50 6.26
CA GLY A 360 31.00 22.34 7.43
C GLY A 360 30.51 21.76 8.76
N LEU A 361 29.88 20.58 8.75
CA LEU A 361 29.39 19.87 9.93
C LEU A 361 30.04 18.49 10.01
N ALA A 362 30.30 18.01 11.23
CA ALA A 362 30.81 16.64 11.44
C ALA A 362 29.67 15.61 11.48
N MET A 363 28.53 16.00 12.04
CA MET A 363 27.31 15.21 12.12
C MET A 363 26.10 16.13 11.99
N ALA A 364 25.02 15.62 11.40
CA ALA A 364 23.74 16.31 11.30
C ALA A 364 22.59 15.29 11.33
N SER A 365 21.38 15.75 11.62
CA SER A 365 20.16 14.97 11.57
C SER A 365 19.05 15.80 10.91
N THR A 366 18.32 15.17 9.99
CA THR A 366 17.14 15.76 9.34
C THR A 366 15.91 14.99 9.75
N PHE A 367 14.85 15.72 10.06
CA PHE A 367 13.58 15.18 10.50
C PHE A 367 12.53 15.39 9.42
N ILE A 368 11.74 14.35 9.18
CA ILE A 368 10.48 14.43 8.44
C ILE A 368 9.41 13.83 9.33
N GLY A 369 8.44 14.62 9.75
CA GLY A 369 7.34 14.18 10.59
C GLY A 369 6.01 14.43 9.91
N ASN A 370 5.19 13.38 9.80
CA ASN A 370 3.78 13.50 9.51
C ASN A 370 3.05 13.69 10.83
N SER A 371 2.64 14.92 11.14
CA SER A 371 2.05 15.27 12.45
C SER A 371 0.73 16.00 12.28
N THR A 372 -0.24 15.66 13.12
CA THR A 372 -1.54 16.34 13.14
C THR A 372 -1.45 17.80 13.60
N SER A 373 -0.33 18.20 14.22
CA SER A 373 -0.08 19.60 14.60
C SER A 373 0.01 20.54 13.39
N ILE A 374 0.25 20.03 12.18
CA ILE A 374 0.35 20.85 10.97
C ILE A 374 -0.94 21.65 10.68
N GLN A 375 -2.07 21.21 11.24
CA GLN A 375 -3.34 21.94 11.22
C GLN A 375 -3.21 23.39 11.72
N GLU A 376 -2.30 23.68 12.66
CA GLU A 376 -2.10 25.06 13.15
C GLU A 376 -1.68 26.03 12.04
N MET A 377 -0.87 25.53 11.10
CA MET A 377 -0.41 26.28 9.94
C MET A 377 -1.56 26.50 8.95
N PHE A 378 -2.33 25.44 8.64
CA PHE A 378 -3.49 25.55 7.75
C PHE A 378 -4.55 26.49 8.32
N ARG A 379 -4.86 26.38 9.61
CA ARG A 379 -5.79 27.27 10.31
C ARG A 379 -5.34 28.73 10.24
N ARG A 380 -4.04 29.02 10.40
CA ARG A 380 -3.50 30.38 10.26
C ARG A 380 -3.75 30.95 8.86
N VAL A 381 -3.52 30.16 7.82
CA VAL A 381 -3.76 30.57 6.42
C VAL A 381 -5.26 30.73 6.17
N SER A 382 -6.08 29.78 6.65
CA SER A 382 -7.55 29.81 6.55
C SER A 382 -8.14 31.07 7.20
N GLU A 383 -7.76 31.39 8.43
CA GLU A 383 -8.26 32.59 9.13
C GLU A 383 -7.95 33.89 8.36
N GLN A 384 -6.77 33.99 7.75
CA GLN A 384 -6.38 35.13 6.93
C GLN A 384 -7.16 35.18 5.61
N PHE A 385 -7.34 34.03 4.96
CA PHE A 385 -8.17 33.89 3.76
C PHE A 385 -9.61 34.32 4.04
N THR A 386 -10.26 33.74 5.05
CA THR A 386 -11.65 34.03 5.41
C THR A 386 -11.84 35.51 5.75
N ALA A 387 -10.87 36.14 6.44
CA ALA A 387 -10.92 37.55 6.77
C ALA A 387 -10.92 38.46 5.52
N MET A 388 -10.21 38.06 4.47
CA MET A 388 -10.20 38.77 3.18
C MET A 388 -11.43 38.47 2.33
N PHE A 389 -11.78 37.19 2.22
CA PHE A 389 -12.86 36.70 1.36
C PHE A 389 -14.23 37.22 1.80
N ARG A 390 -14.49 37.29 3.13
CA ARG A 390 -15.71 37.91 3.68
C ARG A 390 -15.88 39.37 3.27
N ARG A 391 -14.79 40.08 3.01
CA ARG A 391 -14.80 41.49 2.57
C ARG A 391 -14.76 41.62 1.05
N LYS A 392 -14.66 40.50 0.31
CA LYS A 392 -14.40 40.43 -1.13
C LYS A 392 -13.22 41.32 -1.54
N ALA A 393 -12.22 41.46 -0.66
CA ALA A 393 -11.06 42.30 -0.91
C ALA A 393 -10.22 41.67 -2.02
N PHE A 394 -9.82 42.47 -3.02
CA PHE A 394 -8.99 42.07 -4.17
C PHE A 394 -9.55 40.95 -5.07
N LEU A 395 -10.77 40.48 -4.84
CA LEU A 395 -11.38 39.37 -5.57
C LEU A 395 -11.48 39.64 -7.09
N HIS A 396 -11.73 40.89 -7.48
CA HIS A 396 -11.79 41.32 -8.89
C HIS A 396 -10.51 41.07 -9.69
N TRP A 397 -9.35 40.88 -9.04
CA TRP A 397 -8.10 40.54 -9.72
C TRP A 397 -8.09 39.09 -10.21
N TYR A 398 -8.82 38.20 -9.52
CA TYR A 398 -8.89 36.79 -9.86
C TYR A 398 -10.07 36.52 -10.81
N THR A 399 -11.25 37.08 -10.50
CA THR A 399 -12.42 36.95 -11.39
C THR A 399 -12.21 37.65 -12.73
N GLY A 400 -11.37 38.69 -12.78
CA GLY A 400 -10.98 39.35 -14.01
C GLY A 400 -10.17 38.47 -14.97
N GLU A 401 -9.55 37.40 -14.46
CA GLU A 401 -8.78 36.43 -15.24
C GLU A 401 -9.58 35.15 -15.55
N GLY A 402 -10.88 35.13 -15.20
CA GLY A 402 -11.79 34.04 -15.56
C GLY A 402 -12.21 33.10 -14.42
N MET A 403 -11.71 33.29 -13.20
CA MET A 403 -12.10 32.47 -12.03
C MET A 403 -13.50 32.79 -11.51
N ASP A 404 -14.25 31.78 -11.08
CA ASP A 404 -15.51 31.97 -10.36
C ASP A 404 -15.32 32.10 -8.83
N GLU A 405 -16.23 32.81 -8.15
CA GLU A 405 -16.23 32.89 -6.68
C GLU A 405 -16.47 31.52 -6.03
N MET A 406 -17.08 30.58 -6.75
CA MET A 406 -17.31 29.20 -6.29
C MET A 406 -15.99 28.46 -6.07
N GLU A 407 -14.98 28.63 -6.94
CA GLU A 407 -13.66 28.01 -6.81
C GLU A 407 -12.95 28.41 -5.52
N PHE A 408 -13.11 29.66 -5.08
CA PHE A 408 -12.60 30.13 -3.78
C PHE A 408 -13.27 29.42 -2.61
N THR A 409 -14.57 29.17 -2.73
CA THR A 409 -15.36 28.52 -1.68
C THR A 409 -15.02 27.03 -1.60
N GLU A 410 -14.82 26.37 -2.74
CA GLU A 410 -14.38 24.97 -2.81
C GLU A 410 -12.97 24.80 -2.21
N ALA A 411 -12.03 25.69 -2.57
CA ALA A 411 -10.69 25.67 -1.99
C ALA A 411 -10.69 25.93 -0.47
N GLU A 412 -11.53 26.86 0.02
CA GLU A 412 -11.71 27.08 1.46
C GLU A 412 -12.31 25.85 2.16
N SER A 413 -13.32 25.21 1.55
CA SER A 413 -13.91 23.98 2.08
C SER A 413 -12.88 22.86 2.17
N ASN A 414 -12.14 22.61 1.09
CA ASN A 414 -11.12 21.56 1.03
C ASN A 414 -10.00 21.81 2.04
N MET A 415 -9.60 23.07 2.26
CA MET A 415 -8.59 23.41 3.27
C MET A 415 -9.13 23.23 4.70
N ASN A 416 -10.41 23.55 4.94
CA ASN A 416 -11.05 23.31 6.23
C ASN A 416 -11.28 21.82 6.50
N ASP A 417 -11.52 21.01 5.46
CA ASP A 417 -11.62 19.55 5.58
C ASP A 417 -10.27 18.92 5.95
N LEU A 418 -9.15 19.51 5.51
CA LEU A 418 -7.81 19.10 5.96
C LEU A 418 -7.55 19.51 7.41
N ASP A 419 -8.01 20.68 7.83
CA ASP A 419 -7.95 21.14 9.24
C ASP A 419 -8.81 20.24 10.14
N ALA A 420 -10.01 19.88 9.69
CA ALA A 420 -10.92 18.98 10.41
C ALA A 420 -10.49 17.50 10.35
N GLY A 421 -9.80 17.09 9.28
CA GLY A 421 -9.29 15.74 9.04
C GLY A 421 -8.01 15.40 9.82
N ALA A 422 -7.34 16.39 10.41
CA ALA A 422 -6.33 16.17 11.45
C ALA A 422 -7.10 15.77 12.73
N PRO A 423 -6.98 14.53 13.25
CA PRO A 423 -7.85 14.05 14.30
C PRO A 423 -7.71 14.89 15.57
N SER A 424 -8.64 15.83 15.75
CA SER A 424 -9.00 16.32 17.07
C SER A 424 -9.46 15.11 17.87
N GLY A 425 -9.06 15.01 19.13
CA GLY A 425 -9.33 13.85 20.01
C GLY A 425 -10.82 13.62 20.35
N GLN A 426 -11.76 14.02 19.50
CA GLN A 426 -13.16 13.68 19.54
C GLN A 426 -13.62 13.35 18.11
N VAL A 427 -13.79 12.06 17.83
CA VAL A 427 -14.50 11.57 16.65
C VAL A 427 -15.96 11.97 16.77
N GLN A 428 -16.33 13.13 16.23
CA GLN A 428 -17.70 13.41 15.80
C GLN A 428 -17.74 13.32 14.27
N SER A 429 -18.39 12.25 13.79
CA SER A 429 -19.12 12.15 12.52
C SER A 429 -18.82 13.21 11.46
N LEU A 430 -17.87 12.90 10.57
CA LEU A 430 -17.82 13.45 9.20
C LEU A 430 -18.38 12.40 8.25
N ASP A 431 -19.69 12.17 8.35
CA ASP A 431 -20.50 11.50 7.33
C ASP A 431 -20.78 12.51 6.20
N SER A 432 -19.83 12.72 5.28
CA SER A 432 -20.16 13.28 3.94
C SER A 432 -19.06 13.26 2.88
N CYS A 433 -17.80 12.90 3.17
CA CYS A 433 -16.79 12.71 2.13
C CYS A 433 -16.15 11.33 2.26
N GLY A 434 -16.46 10.46 1.29
CA GLY A 434 -16.03 9.07 1.26
C GLY A 434 -14.52 8.94 1.20
N CYS A 435 -13.94 8.39 2.26
CA CYS A 435 -12.64 7.72 2.33
C CYS A 435 -12.46 7.23 3.79
N GLU A 436 -12.94 6.03 4.14
CA GLU A 436 -12.78 5.49 5.49
C GLU A 436 -11.60 4.52 5.59
N CYS A 437 -10.64 4.89 6.45
CA CYS A 437 -9.55 4.05 6.88
C CYS A 437 -9.52 4.02 8.42
N ASP A 438 -10.23 3.07 9.02
CA ASP A 438 -10.32 2.97 10.50
C ASP A 438 -9.14 2.21 11.11
N VAL A 439 -8.50 2.82 12.11
CA VAL A 439 -7.65 2.14 13.09
C VAL A 439 -8.07 2.52 14.51
N GLU A 440 -8.58 1.54 15.25
CA GLU A 440 -8.92 1.69 16.66
C GLU A 440 -7.75 1.37 17.59
N SER A 441 -7.65 2.16 18.65
CA SER A 441 -6.67 2.05 19.74
C SER A 441 -7.32 1.44 20.99
N LYS A 442 -6.53 0.67 21.76
CA LYS A 442 -6.86 0.13 23.08
C LYS A 442 -5.74 0.44 24.06
N SER A 443 -6.07 1.15 25.14
CA SER A 443 -5.49 1.03 26.49
C SER A 443 -6.53 1.63 27.47
N ASP A 444 -6.83 1.13 28.68
CA ASP A 444 -5.94 0.53 29.64
C ASP A 444 -6.63 -0.26 30.79
N MET A 445 -5.87 -1.24 31.27
CA MET A 445 -5.69 -1.82 32.63
C MET A 445 -6.80 -2.02 33.69
N ARG A 446 -6.65 -3.20 34.33
CA ARG A 446 -7.14 -3.52 35.69
C ARG A 446 -6.47 -2.66 36.77
N LYS A 447 -7.27 -2.05 37.66
CA LYS A 447 -7.19 -2.20 39.13
C LYS A 447 -8.44 -1.62 39.80
N ALA A 448 -8.94 -2.35 40.79
CA ALA A 448 -10.14 -2.06 41.57
C ALA A 448 -9.98 -0.82 42.48
N ASP A 449 -11.01 0.02 42.58
CA ASP A 449 -11.73 0.26 43.84
C ASP A 449 -13.06 1.03 43.63
N SER A 450 -13.90 0.91 44.66
CA SER A 450 -15.33 1.23 44.83
C SER A 450 -15.98 2.51 44.28
N SER A 451 -17.27 2.34 43.93
CA SER A 451 -18.46 3.20 44.18
C SER A 451 -19.12 3.99 43.02
N SER A 452 -20.29 3.46 42.61
CA SER A 452 -21.56 4.11 42.25
C SER A 452 -21.65 5.13 41.10
N GLY A 453 -22.47 4.79 40.09
CA GLY A 453 -23.29 5.75 39.32
C GLY A 453 -23.27 5.53 37.81
N ASP A 454 -24.32 4.88 37.28
CA ASP A 454 -24.59 4.62 35.85
C ASP A 454 -24.53 5.87 34.94
N LEU A 455 -23.96 5.68 33.73
CA LEU A 455 -24.46 6.09 32.40
C LEU A 455 -23.34 5.96 31.35
N SER A 456 -23.27 4.83 30.62
CA SER A 456 -22.38 4.68 29.45
C SER A 456 -23.10 4.02 28.27
N THR A 457 -23.42 4.81 27.25
CA THR A 457 -23.63 4.34 25.88
C THR A 457 -22.25 4.18 25.23
N SER A 458 -21.75 2.95 25.09
CA SER A 458 -20.46 2.69 24.43
C SER A 458 -20.62 2.64 22.91
N SER A 459 -19.87 3.45 22.17
CA SER A 459 -19.71 3.34 20.71
C SER A 459 -18.93 2.06 20.38
N LYS A 460 -19.54 1.15 19.61
CA LYS A 460 -18.89 -0.07 19.09
C LYS A 460 -17.93 0.30 17.93
N PRO A 461 -16.80 -0.41 17.75
CA PRO A 461 -15.94 -0.34 16.57
C PRO A 461 -16.66 -0.53 15.24
N LYS A 462 -16.33 0.25 14.22
CA LYS A 462 -16.66 -0.09 12.82
C LYS A 462 -15.86 -1.32 12.41
N MET A 463 -16.55 -2.44 12.16
CA MET A 463 -15.92 -3.70 11.79
C MET A 463 -15.83 -3.83 10.26
N ARG A 464 -14.69 -4.31 9.75
CA ARG A 464 -14.49 -4.59 8.32
C ARG A 464 -15.08 -5.96 7.98
N GLU A 465 -16.02 -6.01 7.05
CA GLU A 465 -16.88 -7.17 6.80
C GLU A 465 -16.53 -7.86 5.49
N ILE A 466 -16.76 -9.17 5.43
CA ILE A 466 -16.46 -10.02 4.27
C ILE A 466 -17.73 -10.73 3.86
N LEU A 467 -18.08 -10.61 2.58
CA LEU A 467 -19.15 -11.40 2.00
C LEU A 467 -18.58 -12.72 1.49
N HIS A 468 -19.09 -13.83 2.01
CA HIS A 468 -18.68 -15.16 1.55
C HIS A 468 -19.63 -15.69 0.49
N VAL A 469 -19.10 -16.13 -0.64
CA VAL A 469 -19.88 -16.67 -1.76
C VAL A 469 -19.47 -18.12 -2.01
N GLN A 470 -20.45 -18.99 -2.17
CA GLN A 470 -20.27 -20.42 -2.39
C GLN A 470 -20.87 -20.81 -3.74
N GLY A 471 -20.01 -21.26 -4.66
CA GLY A 471 -20.38 -21.56 -6.04
C GLY A 471 -20.39 -23.05 -6.35
N GLY A 472 -21.56 -23.56 -6.75
CA GLY A 472 -21.76 -24.92 -7.21
C GLY A 472 -21.63 -26.00 -6.12
N GLN A 473 -21.83 -27.26 -6.51
CA GLN A 473 -21.88 -28.38 -5.56
C GLN A 473 -20.65 -28.47 -4.64
N CYS A 474 -19.45 -28.34 -5.18
CA CYS A 474 -18.20 -28.41 -4.41
C CYS A 474 -18.08 -27.23 -3.43
N GLY A 475 -18.29 -25.99 -3.91
CA GLY A 475 -18.20 -24.78 -3.09
C GLY A 475 -19.20 -24.79 -1.94
N ASN A 476 -20.45 -25.20 -2.19
CA ASN A 476 -21.50 -25.29 -1.16
C ASN A 476 -21.19 -26.37 -0.11
N GLN A 477 -20.60 -27.51 -0.49
CA GLN A 477 -20.23 -28.56 0.47
C GLN A 477 -19.05 -28.15 1.36
N ILE A 478 -18.01 -27.56 0.77
CA ILE A 478 -16.86 -27.03 1.52
C ILE A 478 -17.34 -25.89 2.43
N GLY A 479 -18.14 -24.99 1.89
CA GLY A 479 -18.73 -23.87 2.59
C GLY A 479 -19.59 -24.29 3.78
N SER A 480 -20.42 -25.33 3.64
CA SER A 480 -21.17 -25.90 4.77
C SER A 480 -20.26 -26.40 5.89
N LYS A 481 -19.12 -27.03 5.55
CA LYS A 481 -18.13 -27.47 6.55
C LYS A 481 -17.35 -26.31 7.15
N PHE A 482 -17.04 -25.29 6.36
CA PHE A 482 -16.44 -24.06 6.84
C PHE A 482 -17.34 -23.37 7.88
N TRP A 483 -18.64 -23.21 7.60
CA TRP A 483 -19.57 -22.60 8.56
C TRP A 483 -19.77 -23.44 9.82
N GLU A 484 -19.75 -24.78 9.75
CA GLU A 484 -19.71 -25.64 10.94
C GLU A 484 -18.50 -25.27 11.83
N VAL A 485 -17.31 -25.22 11.26
CA VAL A 485 -16.06 -24.90 12.00
C VAL A 485 -16.09 -23.48 12.56
N VAL A 486 -16.49 -22.49 11.76
CA VAL A 486 -16.53 -21.08 12.18
C VAL A 486 -17.59 -20.87 13.27
N CYS A 487 -18.78 -21.46 13.15
CA CYS A 487 -19.80 -21.39 14.20
C CYS A 487 -19.26 -21.98 15.52
N ASP A 488 -18.65 -23.16 15.46
CA ASP A 488 -18.08 -23.83 16.64
C ASP A 488 -16.96 -23.01 17.31
N GLU A 489 -16.13 -22.31 16.50
CA GLU A 489 -15.07 -21.42 16.98
C GLU A 489 -15.59 -20.15 17.64
N HIS A 490 -16.64 -19.54 17.08
CA HIS A 490 -17.30 -18.36 17.66
C HIS A 490 -18.31 -18.74 18.76
N GLY A 491 -18.57 -20.04 19.00
CA GLY A 491 -19.51 -20.50 20.01
C GLY A 491 -20.96 -20.20 19.65
N ILE A 492 -21.29 -20.20 18.35
CA ILE A 492 -22.64 -20.00 17.83
C ILE A 492 -23.27 -21.37 17.63
N ASP A 493 -24.45 -21.58 18.22
CA ASP A 493 -25.18 -22.84 18.08
C ASP A 493 -25.88 -22.95 16.70
N PRO A 494 -26.40 -24.13 16.33
CA PRO A 494 -27.14 -24.31 15.07
C PRO A 494 -28.38 -23.44 14.88
N THR A 495 -28.86 -22.78 15.95
CA THR A 495 -29.98 -21.83 15.87
C THR A 495 -29.49 -20.40 15.63
N GLY A 496 -28.18 -20.15 15.62
CA GLY A 496 -27.56 -18.84 15.48
C GLY A 496 -27.42 -18.09 16.81
N LYS A 497 -27.61 -18.74 17.96
CA LYS A 497 -27.44 -18.11 19.28
C LYS A 497 -26.04 -18.33 19.83
N TYR A 498 -25.49 -17.28 20.45
CA TYR A 498 -24.22 -17.40 21.13
C TYR A 498 -24.36 -18.20 22.43
N VAL A 499 -23.60 -19.29 22.53
CA VAL A 499 -23.45 -20.17 23.70
C VAL A 499 -21.98 -20.28 24.15
N GLY A 500 -21.13 -19.38 23.64
CA GLY A 500 -19.70 -19.35 23.93
C GLY A 500 -19.37 -18.92 25.37
N THR A 501 -18.09 -19.06 25.73
CA THR A 501 -17.59 -18.84 27.09
C THR A 501 -16.56 -17.70 27.17
N SER A 502 -16.22 -17.07 26.05
CA SER A 502 -15.12 -16.10 25.95
C SER A 502 -15.53 -14.89 25.12
N ASP A 503 -15.37 -13.69 25.68
CA ASP A 503 -15.72 -12.42 25.03
C ASP A 503 -14.92 -12.18 23.73
N LEU A 504 -13.69 -12.73 23.63
CA LEU A 504 -12.87 -12.67 22.43
C LEU A 504 -13.52 -13.34 21.20
N GLN A 505 -14.47 -14.26 21.42
CA GLN A 505 -15.21 -14.91 20.33
C GLN A 505 -16.25 -13.97 19.70
N LEU A 506 -16.71 -12.96 20.44
CA LEU A 506 -17.70 -11.99 19.97
C LEU A 506 -17.06 -10.72 19.42
N GLU A 507 -15.82 -10.41 19.81
CA GLU A 507 -15.17 -9.13 19.50
C GLU A 507 -15.11 -8.82 17.99
N ARG A 508 -14.92 -9.83 17.13
CA ARG A 508 -14.89 -9.69 15.66
C ARG A 508 -15.90 -10.58 14.92
N VAL A 509 -17.00 -10.92 15.59
CA VAL A 509 -18.03 -11.80 14.99
C VAL A 509 -18.69 -11.16 13.75
N ASN A 510 -18.79 -9.83 13.70
CA ASN A 510 -19.48 -9.13 12.61
C ASN A 510 -18.76 -9.25 11.25
N VAL A 511 -17.49 -9.65 11.23
CA VAL A 511 -16.72 -9.87 9.99
C VAL A 511 -17.47 -10.81 9.04
N TYR A 512 -18.11 -11.86 9.57
CA TYR A 512 -18.86 -12.84 8.79
C TYR A 512 -20.35 -12.92 9.14
N TYR A 513 -20.78 -12.36 10.27
CA TYR A 513 -22.15 -12.50 10.75
C TYR A 513 -22.85 -11.15 10.84
N ASN A 514 -24.14 -11.14 10.54
CA ASN A 514 -25.05 -10.05 10.84
C ASN A 514 -25.82 -10.37 12.13
N GLU A 515 -25.90 -9.44 13.06
CA GLU A 515 -26.68 -9.58 14.29
C GLU A 515 -28.16 -9.23 14.02
N ALA A 516 -28.99 -10.26 13.87
CA ALA A 516 -30.43 -10.10 13.71
C ALA A 516 -31.13 -9.82 15.05
N SER A 517 -32.35 -9.25 14.97
CA SER A 517 -33.24 -9.06 16.12
C SER A 517 -33.36 -10.36 16.95
N CYS A 518 -33.34 -10.24 18.28
CA CYS A 518 -33.27 -11.32 19.29
C CYS A 518 -31.88 -11.93 19.59
N GLY A 519 -30.79 -11.30 19.15
CA GLY A 519 -29.42 -11.73 19.47
C GLY A 519 -29.00 -12.99 18.71
N ARG A 520 -29.51 -13.12 17.46
CA ARG A 520 -29.25 -14.23 16.56
C ARG A 520 -28.22 -13.79 15.52
N PHE A 521 -27.12 -14.51 15.40
CA PHE A 521 -26.08 -14.28 14.40
C PHE A 521 -26.39 -15.05 13.12
N VAL A 522 -26.43 -14.34 12.00
CA VAL A 522 -26.78 -14.86 10.67
C VAL A 522 -25.59 -14.67 9.74
N PRO A 523 -25.05 -15.72 9.10
CA PRO A 523 -23.92 -15.58 8.17
C PRO A 523 -24.20 -14.66 6.99
N ARG A 524 -23.20 -13.85 6.62
CA ARG A 524 -23.09 -13.10 5.36
C ARG A 524 -22.59 -14.04 4.26
N ALA A 525 -23.45 -14.99 3.91
CA ALA A 525 -23.17 -16.00 2.91
C ALA A 525 -24.17 -15.92 1.76
N VAL A 526 -23.69 -15.98 0.53
CA VAL A 526 -24.51 -16.17 -0.68
C VAL A 526 -24.19 -17.56 -1.24
N LEU A 527 -25.23 -18.38 -1.41
CA LEU A 527 -25.09 -19.74 -1.90
C LEU A 527 -25.74 -19.81 -3.28
N MET A 528 -24.96 -20.22 -4.28
CA MET A 528 -25.44 -20.35 -5.65
C MET A 528 -25.15 -21.74 -6.22
N ASP A 529 -26.13 -22.30 -6.94
CA ASP A 529 -25.97 -23.54 -7.69
C ASP A 529 -27.01 -23.61 -8.82
N LEU A 530 -26.66 -24.17 -9.96
CA LEU A 530 -27.61 -24.39 -11.04
C LEU A 530 -28.55 -25.57 -10.75
N GLU A 531 -28.22 -26.38 -9.74
CA GLU A 531 -29.03 -27.52 -9.30
C GLU A 531 -29.65 -27.33 -7.90
N PRO A 532 -30.94 -27.62 -7.72
CA PRO A 532 -31.61 -27.43 -6.42
C PRO A 532 -31.18 -28.45 -5.36
N GLY A 533 -30.73 -29.65 -5.76
CA GLY A 533 -30.44 -30.76 -4.84
C GLY A 533 -29.33 -30.45 -3.83
N THR A 534 -28.32 -29.69 -4.23
CA THR A 534 -27.26 -29.22 -3.33
C THR A 534 -27.83 -28.30 -2.24
N MET A 535 -28.71 -27.38 -2.63
CA MET A 535 -29.31 -26.40 -1.71
C MET A 535 -30.19 -27.06 -0.66
N ASP A 536 -30.98 -28.05 -1.05
CA ASP A 536 -31.80 -28.82 -0.12
C ASP A 536 -30.94 -29.60 0.89
N SER A 537 -29.78 -30.09 0.45
CA SER A 537 -28.81 -30.78 1.32
C SER A 537 -28.20 -29.83 2.35
N VAL A 538 -27.83 -28.60 1.94
CA VAL A 538 -27.32 -27.57 2.88
C VAL A 538 -28.41 -27.13 3.86
N ARG A 539 -29.65 -26.93 3.38
CA ARG A 539 -30.79 -26.50 4.21
C ARG A 539 -31.21 -27.54 5.24
N THR A 540 -31.12 -28.83 4.91
CA THR A 540 -31.37 -29.94 5.83
C THR A 540 -30.16 -30.28 6.72
N GLY A 541 -29.00 -29.69 6.42
CA GLY A 541 -27.78 -29.83 7.20
C GLY A 541 -27.90 -29.26 8.62
N PRO A 542 -26.94 -29.58 9.51
CA PRO A 542 -27.00 -29.22 10.92
C PRO A 542 -27.13 -27.72 11.14
N TYR A 543 -26.43 -26.91 10.34
CA TYR A 543 -26.45 -25.45 10.40
C TYR A 543 -27.35 -24.81 9.32
N GLY A 544 -28.14 -25.58 8.56
CA GLY A 544 -28.92 -25.04 7.43
C GLY A 544 -29.90 -23.91 7.80
N GLN A 545 -30.37 -23.89 9.06
CA GLN A 545 -31.33 -22.89 9.54
C GLN A 545 -30.71 -21.52 9.83
N ILE A 546 -29.37 -21.40 9.93
CA ILE A 546 -28.72 -20.13 10.25
C ILE A 546 -28.69 -19.18 9.05
N PHE A 547 -28.70 -19.72 7.82
CA PHE A 547 -28.64 -18.94 6.59
C PHE A 547 -29.97 -18.25 6.28
N ARG A 548 -29.91 -17.08 5.64
CA ARG A 548 -31.10 -16.40 5.15
C ARG A 548 -31.69 -17.19 3.97
N PRO A 549 -33.00 -17.48 3.97
CA PRO A 549 -33.64 -18.16 2.84
C PRO A 549 -33.46 -17.41 1.51
N ASP A 550 -33.45 -16.07 1.55
CA ASP A 550 -33.24 -15.20 0.38
C ASP A 550 -31.86 -15.34 -0.24
N ASN A 551 -30.87 -15.86 0.50
CA ASN A 551 -29.49 -15.96 0.03
C ASN A 551 -29.20 -17.28 -0.71
N PHE A 552 -30.21 -18.15 -0.85
CA PHE A 552 -30.14 -19.36 -1.68
C PHE A 552 -30.65 -19.03 -3.08
N VAL A 553 -29.74 -18.93 -4.03
CA VAL A 553 -30.07 -18.70 -5.44
C VAL A 553 -29.79 -19.98 -6.20
N PHE A 554 -30.80 -20.51 -6.89
CA PHE A 554 -30.61 -21.75 -7.65
C PHE A 554 -31.39 -21.82 -8.95
N GLY A 555 -30.78 -22.52 -9.91
CA GLY A 555 -31.36 -22.82 -11.22
C GLY A 555 -32.29 -24.04 -11.21
N GLN A 556 -32.86 -24.33 -12.37
CA GLN A 556 -33.68 -25.54 -12.60
C GLN A 556 -32.91 -26.63 -13.37
N SER A 557 -31.82 -26.26 -14.03
CA SER A 557 -31.07 -27.08 -14.99
C SER A 557 -29.58 -26.97 -14.69
N GLY A 558 -28.91 -28.10 -14.49
CA GLY A 558 -27.48 -28.13 -14.19
C GLY A 558 -26.60 -27.82 -15.40
N ALA A 559 -25.36 -27.38 -15.13
CA ALA A 559 -24.34 -27.17 -16.16
C ALA A 559 -23.72 -28.46 -16.72
N GLY A 560 -24.00 -29.64 -16.14
CA GLY A 560 -23.55 -30.93 -16.66
C GLY A 560 -22.03 -31.06 -16.79
N ASN A 561 -21.27 -30.47 -15.87
CA ASN A 561 -19.81 -30.39 -15.90
C ASN A 561 -19.22 -29.63 -17.10
N ASN A 562 -19.98 -28.75 -17.74
CA ASN A 562 -19.51 -27.92 -18.86
C ASN A 562 -19.36 -26.46 -18.43
N TRP A 563 -18.15 -25.91 -18.54
CA TRP A 563 -17.86 -24.51 -18.22
C TRP A 563 -18.64 -23.55 -19.13
N ALA A 564 -18.71 -23.79 -20.44
CA ALA A 564 -19.39 -22.90 -21.40
C ALA A 564 -20.89 -22.80 -21.09
N LYS A 565 -21.53 -23.91 -20.69
CA LYS A 565 -22.93 -23.91 -20.26
C LYS A 565 -23.14 -23.08 -18.99
N GLY A 566 -22.19 -23.15 -18.05
CA GLY A 566 -22.18 -22.33 -16.84
C GLY A 566 -21.86 -20.85 -17.09
N HIS A 567 -21.12 -20.52 -18.16
CA HIS A 567 -20.66 -19.15 -18.42
C HIS A 567 -21.56 -18.38 -19.40
N TYR A 568 -21.98 -19.03 -20.50
CA TYR A 568 -22.68 -18.37 -21.61
C TYR A 568 -24.20 -18.58 -21.61
N THR A 569 -24.70 -19.69 -21.04
CA THR A 569 -26.12 -20.04 -21.11
C THR A 569 -26.78 -20.04 -19.73
N GLU A 570 -26.89 -21.19 -19.08
CA GLU A 570 -27.66 -21.35 -17.82
C GLU A 570 -27.17 -20.44 -16.70
N GLY A 571 -25.84 -20.28 -16.55
CA GLY A 571 -25.30 -19.41 -15.50
C GLY A 571 -25.44 -17.92 -15.83
N ALA A 572 -25.38 -17.53 -17.11
CA ALA A 572 -25.64 -16.15 -17.53
C ALA A 572 -27.09 -15.74 -17.27
N GLU A 573 -28.05 -16.67 -17.37
CA GLU A 573 -29.46 -16.37 -17.00
C GLU A 573 -29.64 -16.17 -15.49
N LEU A 574 -28.85 -16.87 -14.66
CA LEU A 574 -28.96 -16.81 -13.19
C LEU A 574 -28.11 -15.71 -12.56
N ILE A 575 -27.06 -15.22 -13.25
CA ILE A 575 -26.05 -14.35 -12.67
C ILE A 575 -26.62 -13.04 -12.13
N ASP A 576 -27.55 -12.41 -12.85
CA ASP A 576 -28.18 -11.15 -12.44
C ASP A 576 -28.92 -11.30 -11.11
N SER A 577 -29.58 -12.44 -10.91
CA SER A 577 -30.27 -12.74 -9.64
C SER A 577 -29.28 -12.95 -8.50
N VAL A 578 -28.11 -13.55 -8.77
CA VAL A 578 -27.05 -13.68 -7.76
C VAL A 578 -26.43 -12.34 -7.44
N LEU A 579 -26.14 -11.51 -8.44
CA LEU A 579 -25.59 -10.17 -8.27
C LEU A 579 -26.53 -9.28 -7.46
N ASP A 580 -27.85 -9.36 -7.68
CA ASP A 580 -28.82 -8.64 -6.85
C ASP A 580 -28.77 -9.02 -5.37
N VAL A 581 -28.59 -10.32 -5.07
CA VAL A 581 -28.43 -10.79 -3.69
C VAL A 581 -27.07 -10.35 -3.11
N VAL A 582 -26.01 -10.41 -3.91
CA VAL A 582 -24.67 -9.93 -3.54
C VAL A 582 -24.70 -8.44 -3.23
N ARG A 583 -25.33 -7.62 -4.08
CA ARG A 583 -25.53 -6.17 -3.86
C ARG A 583 -26.31 -5.91 -2.59
N LYS A 584 -27.43 -6.60 -2.37
CA LYS A 584 -28.23 -6.46 -1.15
C LYS A 584 -27.44 -6.81 0.11
N GLU A 585 -26.62 -7.85 0.08
CA GLU A 585 -25.78 -8.20 1.22
C GLU A 585 -24.58 -7.25 1.39
N ALA A 586 -24.01 -6.74 0.30
CA ALA A 586 -22.96 -5.71 0.31
C ALA A 586 -23.46 -4.37 0.87
N GLU A 587 -24.68 -3.95 0.51
CA GLU A 587 -25.36 -2.77 1.08
C GLU A 587 -25.73 -2.94 2.56
N ASN A 588 -25.93 -4.19 3.01
CA ASN A 588 -26.14 -4.54 4.41
C ASN A 588 -24.84 -4.61 5.24
N CYS A 589 -23.69 -4.28 4.62
CA CYS A 589 -22.41 -4.16 5.30
C CYS A 589 -22.13 -2.68 5.61
N ASP A 590 -21.63 -2.39 6.82
CA ASP A 590 -21.21 -1.05 7.22
C ASP A 590 -19.89 -0.69 6.52
N CYS A 591 -18.97 -1.66 6.37
CA CYS A 591 -17.68 -1.47 5.71
C CYS A 591 -17.22 -2.76 5.03
N LEU A 592 -17.60 -2.95 3.76
CA LEU A 592 -17.20 -4.13 2.98
C LEU A 592 -15.71 -4.09 2.62
N GLN A 593 -14.95 -5.05 3.14
CA GLN A 593 -13.53 -5.21 2.86
C GLN A 593 -13.27 -5.89 1.52
N GLY A 594 -14.09 -6.90 1.20
CA GLY A 594 -13.90 -7.74 0.03
C GLY A 594 -14.83 -8.94 0.01
N PHE A 595 -14.64 -9.76 -1.00
CA PHE A 595 -15.41 -10.96 -1.26
C PHE A 595 -14.52 -12.19 -1.06
N GLN A 596 -15.10 -13.25 -0.50
CA GLN A 596 -14.45 -14.55 -0.39
C GLN A 596 -15.26 -15.59 -1.16
N VAL A 597 -14.76 -16.04 -2.31
CA VAL A 597 -15.43 -17.02 -3.16
C VAL A 597 -14.83 -18.41 -2.94
N CYS A 598 -15.67 -19.41 -2.72
CA CYS A 598 -15.26 -20.82 -2.71
C CYS A 598 -15.94 -21.57 -3.85
N HIS A 599 -15.13 -22.15 -4.75
CA HIS A 599 -15.60 -22.82 -5.95
C HIS A 599 -14.60 -23.88 -6.43
N SER A 600 -15.04 -24.69 -7.40
CA SER A 600 -14.20 -25.70 -8.05
C SER A 600 -13.96 -25.35 -9.50
N LEU A 601 -12.74 -25.57 -9.99
CA LEU A 601 -12.36 -25.32 -11.38
C LEU A 601 -12.71 -26.49 -12.31
N GLY A 602 -13.09 -27.65 -11.76
CA GLY A 602 -13.43 -28.84 -12.55
C GLY A 602 -14.91 -28.96 -12.93
N GLY A 603 -15.83 -28.41 -12.12
CA GLY A 603 -17.28 -28.59 -12.30
C GLY A 603 -17.95 -27.43 -13.05
N GLY A 604 -19.01 -27.68 -13.82
CA GLY A 604 -19.59 -26.68 -14.74
C GLY A 604 -20.13 -25.41 -14.05
N THR A 605 -20.86 -25.57 -12.94
CA THR A 605 -21.39 -24.42 -12.17
C THR A 605 -20.29 -23.67 -11.42
N GLY A 606 -19.43 -24.39 -10.69
CA GLY A 606 -18.39 -23.77 -9.88
C GLY A 606 -17.31 -23.09 -10.72
N SER A 607 -17.00 -23.65 -11.88
CA SER A 607 -16.00 -23.12 -12.81
C SER A 607 -16.62 -22.00 -13.65
N GLY A 608 -17.57 -22.32 -14.54
CA GLY A 608 -18.18 -21.37 -15.49
C GLY A 608 -18.91 -20.20 -14.83
N MET A 609 -19.96 -20.51 -14.06
CA MET A 609 -20.75 -19.47 -13.38
C MET A 609 -19.96 -18.81 -12.24
N GLY A 610 -19.09 -19.57 -11.56
CA GLY A 610 -18.23 -19.03 -10.51
C GLY A 610 -17.23 -18.00 -11.00
N THR A 611 -16.53 -18.26 -12.11
CA THR A 611 -15.60 -17.26 -12.68
C THR A 611 -16.33 -16.10 -13.35
N LEU A 612 -17.49 -16.33 -13.95
CA LEU A 612 -18.36 -15.25 -14.45
C LEU A 612 -18.75 -14.29 -13.31
N LEU A 613 -19.12 -14.83 -12.15
CA LEU A 613 -19.46 -14.01 -10.98
C LEU A 613 -18.26 -13.19 -10.50
N ILE A 614 -17.07 -13.78 -10.47
CA ILE A 614 -15.84 -13.07 -10.05
C ILE A 614 -15.58 -11.88 -10.99
N SER A 615 -15.67 -12.08 -12.30
CA SER A 615 -15.52 -11.00 -13.29
C SER A 615 -16.57 -9.90 -13.10
N LYS A 616 -17.85 -10.26 -12.92
CA LYS A 616 -18.92 -9.27 -12.69
C LYS A 616 -18.79 -8.51 -11.38
N ILE A 617 -18.37 -9.18 -10.30
CA ILE A 617 -18.09 -8.52 -9.03
C ILE A 617 -16.90 -7.56 -9.19
N ARG A 618 -15.86 -7.91 -9.95
CA ARG A 618 -14.72 -7.04 -10.23
C ARG A 618 -15.12 -5.79 -11.02
N GLU A 619 -16.04 -5.92 -11.98
CA GLU A 619 -16.60 -4.78 -12.73
C GLU A 619 -17.37 -3.81 -11.81
N GLU A 620 -18.20 -4.33 -10.90
CA GLU A 620 -19.03 -3.49 -10.01
C GLU A 620 -18.29 -2.93 -8.79
N TYR A 621 -17.31 -3.68 -8.28
CA TYR A 621 -16.57 -3.38 -7.06
C TYR A 621 -15.04 -3.44 -7.28
N PRO A 622 -14.49 -2.58 -8.17
CA PRO A 622 -13.07 -2.65 -8.56
C PRO A 622 -12.10 -2.45 -7.38
N ASP A 623 -12.49 -1.62 -6.40
CA ASP A 623 -11.66 -1.31 -5.23
C ASP A 623 -11.75 -2.34 -4.10
N ARG A 624 -12.53 -3.42 -4.25
CA ARG A 624 -12.73 -4.44 -3.20
C ARG A 624 -11.87 -5.67 -3.47
N MET A 625 -11.28 -6.21 -2.41
CA MET A 625 -10.40 -7.37 -2.52
C MET A 625 -11.17 -8.63 -2.91
N MET A 626 -10.65 -9.38 -3.87
CA MET A 626 -11.23 -10.62 -4.35
C MET A 626 -10.38 -11.84 -3.94
N LEU A 627 -10.75 -12.51 -2.84
CA LEU A 627 -10.11 -13.74 -2.37
C LEU A 627 -10.87 -14.98 -2.86
N THR A 628 -10.16 -15.90 -3.50
CA THR A 628 -10.73 -17.16 -4.01
C THR A 628 -10.09 -18.38 -3.34
N PHE A 629 -10.92 -19.36 -2.99
CA PHE A 629 -10.50 -20.72 -2.61
C PHE A 629 -10.89 -21.65 -3.75
N SER A 630 -9.89 -22.02 -4.54
CA SER A 630 -10.08 -22.64 -5.85
C SER A 630 -9.63 -24.08 -5.82
N VAL A 631 -10.60 -25.00 -5.98
CA VAL A 631 -10.32 -26.45 -5.96
C VAL A 631 -9.98 -26.94 -7.37
N PHE A 632 -8.74 -27.37 -7.53
CA PHE A 632 -8.21 -27.93 -8.76
C PHE A 632 -8.61 -29.41 -8.92
N PRO A 633 -8.99 -29.79 -10.15
CA PRO A 633 -9.37 -31.17 -10.45
C PRO A 633 -8.18 -32.13 -10.42
N SER A 634 -8.47 -33.41 -10.22
CA SER A 634 -7.48 -34.47 -10.37
C SER A 634 -8.12 -35.74 -10.94
N PRO A 635 -7.56 -36.32 -12.02
CA PRO A 635 -8.06 -37.56 -12.62
C PRO A 635 -7.89 -38.79 -11.72
N LYS A 636 -7.14 -38.67 -10.61
CA LYS A 636 -7.02 -39.75 -9.61
C LYS A 636 -8.23 -39.81 -8.67
N VAL A 637 -8.98 -38.72 -8.57
CA VAL A 637 -10.05 -38.53 -7.58
C VAL A 637 -11.42 -38.40 -8.25
N SER A 638 -11.48 -37.84 -9.47
CA SER A 638 -12.70 -37.63 -10.24
C SER A 638 -12.69 -38.40 -11.56
N ASP A 639 -13.85 -38.94 -11.95
CA ASP A 639 -14.06 -39.65 -13.22
C ASP A 639 -14.47 -38.70 -14.37
N THR A 640 -14.59 -37.40 -14.11
CA THR A 640 -15.06 -36.43 -15.11
C THR A 640 -13.95 -36.10 -16.12
N VAL A 641 -14.21 -36.41 -17.40
CA VAL A 641 -13.18 -36.31 -18.46
C VAL A 641 -12.92 -34.89 -18.97
N VAL A 642 -13.85 -33.96 -18.77
CA VAL A 642 -13.76 -32.58 -19.29
C VAL A 642 -13.14 -31.57 -18.31
N GLU A 643 -12.74 -32.03 -17.12
CA GLU A 643 -12.18 -31.15 -16.07
C GLU A 643 -10.98 -30.30 -16.52
N PRO A 644 -10.03 -30.79 -17.34
CA PRO A 644 -8.92 -29.96 -17.78
C PRO A 644 -9.37 -28.77 -18.64
N TYR A 645 -10.43 -28.91 -19.46
CA TYR A 645 -10.98 -27.77 -20.21
C TYR A 645 -11.54 -26.70 -19.28
N ASN A 646 -12.36 -27.13 -18.31
CA ASN A 646 -12.96 -26.22 -17.33
C ASN A 646 -11.89 -25.51 -16.50
N ALA A 647 -10.84 -26.23 -16.09
CA ALA A 647 -9.76 -25.68 -15.29
C ALA A 647 -8.94 -24.64 -16.07
N THR A 648 -8.58 -24.91 -17.34
CA THR A 648 -7.83 -23.96 -18.15
C THR A 648 -8.60 -22.65 -18.37
N LEU A 649 -9.88 -22.75 -18.74
CA LEU A 649 -10.73 -21.57 -18.92
C LEU A 649 -10.95 -20.79 -17.62
N SER A 650 -11.05 -21.50 -16.50
CA SER A 650 -11.22 -20.83 -15.21
C SER A 650 -9.96 -20.14 -14.72
N VAL A 651 -8.78 -20.74 -14.92
CA VAL A 651 -7.51 -20.10 -14.57
C VAL A 651 -7.31 -18.82 -15.36
N HIS A 652 -7.61 -18.83 -16.66
CA HIS A 652 -7.56 -17.63 -17.49
C HIS A 652 -8.38 -16.48 -16.88
N GLN A 653 -9.62 -16.75 -16.45
CA GLN A 653 -10.46 -15.75 -15.78
C GLN A 653 -9.96 -15.34 -14.39
N LEU A 654 -9.36 -16.26 -13.64
CA LEU A 654 -8.81 -15.97 -12.30
C LEU A 654 -7.56 -15.08 -12.38
N VAL A 655 -6.69 -15.28 -13.37
CA VAL A 655 -5.47 -14.47 -13.56
C VAL A 655 -5.80 -12.98 -13.70
N GLU A 656 -6.92 -12.65 -14.33
CA GLU A 656 -7.31 -11.26 -14.59
C GLU A 656 -8.16 -10.64 -13.47
N ASN A 657 -9.04 -11.44 -12.85
CA ASN A 657 -10.10 -10.91 -11.98
C ASN A 657 -9.92 -11.18 -10.49
N ALA A 658 -9.04 -12.11 -10.09
CA ALA A 658 -8.79 -12.42 -8.68
C ALA A 658 -7.56 -11.66 -8.16
N ASP A 659 -7.65 -11.16 -6.93
CA ASP A 659 -6.48 -10.55 -6.26
C ASP A 659 -5.69 -11.59 -5.46
N GLU A 660 -6.35 -12.62 -4.93
CA GLU A 660 -5.73 -13.69 -4.16
C GLU A 660 -6.36 -15.04 -4.51
N CYS A 661 -5.55 -16.04 -4.86
CA CYS A 661 -6.03 -17.39 -5.18
C CYS A 661 -5.36 -18.45 -4.30
N MET A 662 -6.12 -18.99 -3.35
CA MET A 662 -5.68 -20.10 -2.51
C MET A 662 -5.92 -21.42 -3.25
N VAL A 663 -4.82 -22.05 -3.69
CA VAL A 663 -4.86 -23.25 -4.54
C VAL A 663 -5.02 -24.50 -3.70
N LEU A 664 -6.08 -25.27 -3.99
CA LEU A 664 -6.41 -26.53 -3.31
C LEU A 664 -6.47 -27.66 -4.33
N ASP A 665 -5.54 -28.61 -4.27
CA ASP A 665 -5.48 -29.73 -5.20
C ASP A 665 -6.08 -31.01 -4.60
N ASN A 666 -7.10 -31.57 -5.25
CA ASN A 666 -7.71 -32.83 -4.86
C ASN A 666 -6.70 -33.99 -4.78
N GLU A 667 -5.66 -34.00 -5.61
CA GLU A 667 -4.61 -35.02 -5.56
C GLU A 667 -3.83 -34.98 -4.24
N ALA A 668 -3.36 -33.78 -3.86
CA ALA A 668 -2.60 -33.57 -2.63
C ALA A 668 -3.47 -33.82 -1.39
N LEU A 669 -4.72 -33.34 -1.40
CA LEU A 669 -5.66 -33.54 -0.31
C LEU A 669 -5.97 -35.03 -0.09
N TYR A 670 -6.14 -35.80 -1.17
CA TYR A 670 -6.33 -37.25 -1.09
C TYR A 670 -5.09 -37.95 -0.52
N ASP A 671 -3.89 -37.60 -0.99
CA ASP A 671 -2.63 -38.17 -0.50
C ASP A 671 -2.38 -37.85 0.98
N ILE A 672 -2.70 -36.64 1.45
CA ILE A 672 -2.63 -36.28 2.89
C ILE A 672 -3.58 -37.15 3.71
N CYS A 673 -4.83 -37.30 3.26
CA CYS A 673 -5.82 -38.11 3.96
C CYS A 673 -5.42 -39.59 4.04
N PHE A 674 -4.91 -40.14 2.93
CA PHE A 674 -4.52 -41.54 2.83
C PHE A 674 -3.21 -41.83 3.57
N ARG A 675 -2.14 -41.06 3.32
CA ARG A 675 -0.79 -41.35 3.83
C ARG A 675 -0.56 -40.77 5.22
N THR A 676 -0.90 -39.50 5.43
CA THR A 676 -0.59 -38.77 6.66
C THR A 676 -1.62 -39.04 7.75
N LEU A 677 -2.92 -38.91 7.42
CA LEU A 677 -4.01 -39.19 8.37
C LEU A 677 -4.33 -40.69 8.51
N LYS A 678 -3.78 -41.53 7.63
CA LYS A 678 -3.94 -43.00 7.61
C LYS A 678 -5.38 -43.46 7.44
N LEU A 679 -6.18 -42.73 6.65
CA LEU A 679 -7.53 -43.14 6.29
C LEU A 679 -7.45 -44.18 5.16
N THR A 680 -8.13 -45.32 5.32
CA THR A 680 -8.09 -46.41 4.33
C THR A 680 -8.79 -46.07 3.03
N THR A 681 -9.86 -45.29 3.10
CA THR A 681 -10.70 -44.86 1.97
C THR A 681 -11.14 -43.41 2.20
N PRO A 682 -10.32 -42.41 1.83
CA PRO A 682 -10.68 -41.01 1.96
C PRO A 682 -11.95 -40.68 1.17
N SER A 683 -12.87 -39.94 1.78
CA SER A 683 -14.09 -39.43 1.14
C SER A 683 -13.99 -37.93 0.87
N PHE A 684 -14.81 -37.38 -0.04
CA PHE A 684 -14.91 -35.92 -0.22
C PHE A 684 -15.27 -35.19 1.08
N GLY A 685 -15.99 -35.82 2.00
CA GLY A 685 -16.24 -35.25 3.33
C GLY A 685 -14.97 -35.06 4.16
N ASP A 686 -13.99 -35.97 4.04
CA ASP A 686 -12.70 -35.85 4.72
C ASP A 686 -11.83 -34.76 4.09
N LEU A 687 -11.83 -34.68 2.75
CA LEU A 687 -11.12 -33.62 2.00
C LEU A 687 -11.70 -32.24 2.34
N ASN A 688 -13.03 -32.10 2.31
CA ASN A 688 -13.73 -30.85 2.64
C ASN A 688 -13.44 -30.42 4.09
N HIS A 689 -13.32 -31.38 5.03
CA HIS A 689 -12.92 -31.06 6.40
C HIS A 689 -11.51 -30.47 6.47
N LEU A 690 -10.56 -31.05 5.72
CA LEU A 690 -9.19 -30.53 5.66
C LEU A 690 -9.14 -29.12 5.03
N ILE A 691 -9.86 -28.90 3.94
CA ILE A 691 -10.01 -27.57 3.31
C ILE A 691 -10.60 -26.57 4.31
N SER A 692 -11.68 -26.95 5.02
CA SER A 692 -12.33 -26.06 6.00
C SER A 692 -11.39 -25.66 7.15
N ALA A 693 -10.49 -26.56 7.58
CA ALA A 693 -9.49 -26.26 8.60
C ALA A 693 -8.47 -25.22 8.10
N THR A 694 -8.03 -25.34 6.85
CA THR A 694 -7.15 -24.35 6.20
C THR A 694 -7.85 -23.01 6.01
N MET A 695 -9.08 -23.00 5.49
CA MET A 695 -9.88 -21.77 5.35
C MET A 695 -10.05 -21.06 6.69
N SER A 696 -10.34 -21.82 7.76
CA SER A 696 -10.43 -21.29 9.12
C SER A 696 -9.09 -20.71 9.61
N GLY A 697 -7.97 -21.36 9.28
CA GLY A 697 -6.63 -20.88 9.56
C GLY A 697 -6.28 -19.58 8.84
N VAL A 698 -6.52 -19.51 7.52
CA VAL A 698 -6.30 -18.32 6.67
C VAL A 698 -7.13 -17.13 7.14
N THR A 699 -8.39 -17.37 7.48
CA THR A 699 -9.32 -16.32 7.91
C THR A 699 -9.20 -15.98 9.40
N CYS A 700 -8.31 -16.63 10.15
CA CYS A 700 -8.20 -16.46 11.59
C CYS A 700 -7.82 -15.02 11.98
N CYS A 701 -6.87 -14.41 11.28
CA CYS A 701 -6.40 -13.05 11.56
C CYS A 701 -7.48 -11.98 11.32
N LEU A 702 -8.48 -12.32 10.49
CA LEU A 702 -9.64 -11.48 10.21
C LEU A 702 -10.68 -11.61 11.34
N ARG A 703 -10.97 -12.85 11.76
CA ARG A 703 -12.05 -13.19 12.71
C ARG A 703 -11.70 -13.00 14.18
N PHE A 704 -10.42 -12.98 14.54
CA PHE A 704 -9.98 -12.86 15.92
C PHE A 704 -8.90 -11.77 16.05
N PRO A 705 -8.89 -11.04 17.17
CA PRO A 705 -7.81 -10.09 17.43
C PRO A 705 -6.47 -10.84 17.59
N GLY A 706 -5.45 -10.39 16.85
CA GLY A 706 -4.09 -10.94 16.87
C GLY A 706 -3.05 -9.82 16.77
N GLN A 707 -1.79 -10.12 17.07
CA GLN A 707 -0.72 -9.10 17.11
C GLN A 707 -0.42 -8.48 15.74
N LEU A 708 -0.63 -9.22 14.65
CA LEU A 708 -0.69 -8.67 13.30
C LEU A 708 -2.14 -8.66 12.83
N ASN A 709 -2.79 -7.51 12.89
CA ASN A 709 -4.08 -7.28 12.26
C ASN A 709 -3.90 -7.19 10.74
N SER A 710 -3.79 -8.34 10.08
CA SER A 710 -3.74 -8.47 8.62
C SER A 710 -5.15 -8.43 8.04
N ASP A 711 -5.47 -7.31 7.40
CA ASP A 711 -6.57 -7.18 6.45
C ASP A 711 -6.27 -8.05 5.20
N LEU A 712 -7.30 -8.43 4.43
CA LEU A 712 -7.13 -9.07 3.11
C LEU A 712 -6.19 -8.25 2.23
N ARG A 713 -6.40 -6.93 2.13
CA ARG A 713 -5.52 -6.08 1.30
C ARG A 713 -4.06 -6.12 1.77
N LYS A 714 -3.83 -6.22 3.08
CA LYS A 714 -2.48 -6.38 3.63
C LYS A 714 -1.90 -7.77 3.35
N LEU A 715 -2.73 -8.80 3.28
CA LEU A 715 -2.28 -10.16 2.94
C LEU A 715 -1.77 -10.18 1.49
N ALA A 716 -2.55 -9.66 0.54
CA ALA A 716 -2.15 -9.48 -0.86
C ALA A 716 -0.82 -8.71 -0.99
N VAL A 717 -0.75 -7.47 -0.50
CA VAL A 717 0.43 -6.60 -0.68
C VAL A 717 1.71 -7.20 -0.06
N ASN A 718 1.58 -8.02 0.99
CA ASN A 718 2.75 -8.65 1.62
C ASN A 718 3.22 -9.92 0.91
N LEU A 719 2.35 -10.61 0.17
CA LEU A 719 2.64 -11.93 -0.39
C LEU A 719 2.72 -11.96 -1.92
N ILE A 720 2.22 -10.92 -2.59
CA ILE A 720 2.19 -10.81 -4.03
C ILE A 720 3.20 -9.74 -4.44
N PRO A 721 4.42 -10.13 -4.85
CA PRO A 721 5.38 -9.17 -5.40
C PRO A 721 4.91 -8.65 -6.76
N PHE A 722 4.28 -9.51 -7.57
CA PHE A 722 3.82 -9.20 -8.93
C PHE A 722 2.34 -9.58 -9.09
N PRO A 723 1.48 -8.68 -9.61
CA PRO A 723 0.02 -8.87 -9.64
C PRO A 723 -0.46 -10.19 -10.28
N ARG A 724 0.21 -10.69 -11.33
CA ARG A 724 -0.15 -11.96 -11.99
C ARG A 724 0.24 -13.21 -11.20
N LEU A 725 1.20 -13.10 -10.28
CA LEU A 725 1.70 -14.21 -9.47
C LEU A 725 0.98 -14.32 -8.12
N HIS A 726 -0.36 -14.31 -8.14
CA HIS A 726 -1.20 -14.28 -6.93
C HIS A 726 -1.75 -15.67 -6.50
N PHE A 727 -1.15 -16.75 -7.01
CA PHE A 727 -1.56 -18.12 -6.67
C PHE A 727 -0.73 -18.67 -5.51
N PHE A 728 -1.38 -18.99 -4.40
CA PHE A 728 -0.73 -19.44 -3.18
C PHE A 728 -0.88 -20.93 -2.96
N MET A 729 0.24 -21.56 -2.58
CA MET A 729 0.24 -22.89 -1.98
C MET A 729 -0.13 -22.77 -0.50
N VAL A 730 -1.11 -23.55 -0.06
CA VAL A 730 -1.56 -23.55 1.34
C VAL A 730 -1.26 -24.86 2.04
N GLY A 731 -1.09 -24.80 3.36
CA GLY A 731 -0.83 -25.96 4.20
C GLY A 731 -1.42 -25.81 5.59
N PHE A 732 -1.69 -26.92 6.27
CA PHE A 732 -2.23 -26.92 7.63
C PHE A 732 -1.43 -27.90 8.49
N ALA A 733 -1.12 -27.49 9.72
CA ALA A 733 -0.53 -28.34 10.75
C ALA A 733 -1.23 -28.09 12.10
N PRO A 734 -1.36 -29.10 12.97
CA PRO A 734 -0.81 -30.45 12.86
C PRO A 734 -1.68 -31.39 12.00
N LEU A 735 -1.03 -32.26 11.22
CA LEU A 735 -1.69 -33.37 10.53
C LEU A 735 -1.38 -34.66 11.27
N THR A 736 -2.26 -35.01 12.19
CA THR A 736 -2.11 -36.20 13.04
C THR A 736 -3.37 -37.05 12.97
N SER A 737 -3.21 -38.37 12.90
CA SER A 737 -4.35 -39.28 12.90
C SER A 737 -5.13 -39.18 14.22
N ARG A 738 -6.47 -39.33 14.14
CA ARG A 738 -7.38 -39.18 15.29
C ARG A 738 -6.98 -40.05 16.50
N GLY A 739 -6.42 -41.24 16.26
CA GLY A 739 -5.97 -42.16 17.32
C GLY A 739 -4.63 -41.78 17.98
N SER A 740 -3.81 -40.94 17.35
CA SER A 740 -2.50 -40.53 17.86
C SER A 740 -2.49 -39.10 18.44
N GLN A 741 -3.53 -38.30 18.17
CA GLN A 741 -3.66 -36.92 18.68
C GLN A 741 -3.59 -36.81 20.20
N GLN A 742 -4.17 -37.75 20.95
CA GLN A 742 -4.23 -37.68 22.42
C GLN A 742 -2.89 -37.97 23.12
N TYR A 743 -1.92 -38.58 22.42
CA TYR A 743 -0.66 -39.03 23.01
C TYR A 743 0.54 -38.14 22.66
N ARG A 744 0.35 -37.10 21.83
CA ARG A 744 1.44 -36.24 21.35
C ARG A 744 1.29 -34.82 21.88
N ALA A 745 2.29 -34.35 22.62
CA ALA A 745 2.39 -32.95 22.98
C ALA A 745 2.90 -32.15 21.76
N LEU A 746 2.15 -31.16 21.32
CA LEU A 746 2.52 -30.30 20.21
C LEU A 746 3.47 -29.19 20.71
N THR A 747 4.46 -28.83 19.91
CA THR A 747 5.41 -27.75 20.19
C THR A 747 5.53 -26.84 18.95
N VAL A 748 5.93 -25.58 19.14
CA VAL A 748 6.11 -24.64 18.01
C VAL A 748 7.11 -25.17 16.98
N PRO A 749 8.29 -25.70 17.35
CA PRO A 749 9.23 -26.27 16.38
C PRO A 749 8.65 -27.44 15.57
N GLU A 750 7.85 -28.31 16.20
CA GLU A 750 7.19 -29.42 15.49
C GLU A 750 6.13 -28.95 14.50
N LEU A 751 5.36 -27.92 14.84
CA LEU A 751 4.40 -27.31 13.92
C LEU A 751 5.13 -26.68 12.74
N THR A 752 6.16 -25.87 13.00
CA THR A 752 6.95 -25.21 11.95
C THR A 752 7.60 -26.24 11.03
N GLN A 753 8.10 -27.35 11.56
CA GLN A 753 8.68 -28.42 10.75
C GLN A 753 7.63 -29.15 9.89
N GLN A 754 6.45 -29.46 10.43
CA GLN A 754 5.38 -30.08 9.66
C GLN A 754 4.86 -29.17 8.56
N MET A 755 4.79 -27.87 8.85
CA MET A 755 4.29 -26.87 7.93
C MET A 755 5.13 -26.83 6.64
N TRP A 756 6.47 -26.95 6.74
CA TRP A 756 7.40 -26.97 5.61
C TRP A 756 7.70 -28.36 5.03
N ASP A 757 6.99 -29.40 5.47
CA ASP A 757 7.07 -30.69 4.81
C ASP A 757 6.21 -30.65 3.54
N ALA A 758 6.82 -30.90 2.39
CA ALA A 758 6.14 -30.97 1.09
C ALA A 758 4.94 -31.92 1.11
N LYS A 759 4.96 -32.96 1.96
CA LYS A 759 3.86 -33.93 2.10
C LYS A 759 2.60 -33.35 2.74
N ASN A 760 2.70 -32.19 3.39
CA ASN A 760 1.60 -31.54 4.10
C ASN A 760 1.07 -30.32 3.34
N MET A 761 1.63 -30.03 2.17
CA MET A 761 1.13 -28.99 1.26
C MET A 761 -0.13 -29.48 0.55
N MET A 762 -1.11 -28.60 0.39
CA MET A 762 -2.39 -28.93 -0.24
C MET A 762 -2.38 -28.72 -1.76
N CYS A 763 -1.21 -28.47 -2.33
CA CYS A 763 -0.97 -28.42 -3.77
C CYS A 763 0.01 -29.54 -4.13
N ALA A 764 -0.25 -30.32 -5.19
CA ALA A 764 0.64 -31.41 -5.60
C ALA A 764 1.83 -30.88 -6.41
N ALA A 765 2.61 -29.99 -5.80
CA ALA A 765 3.86 -29.45 -6.32
C ALA A 765 4.94 -29.62 -5.25
N ASP A 766 6.15 -30.07 -5.63
CA ASP A 766 7.26 -30.14 -4.67
C ASP A 766 7.92 -28.75 -4.56
N PRO A 767 7.87 -28.08 -3.39
CA PRO A 767 8.49 -26.76 -3.25
C PRO A 767 10.00 -26.76 -3.48
N ARG A 768 10.66 -27.92 -3.48
CA ARG A 768 12.09 -28.05 -3.76
C ARG A 768 12.45 -27.88 -5.23
N HIS A 769 11.48 -28.01 -6.13
CA HIS A 769 11.69 -27.80 -7.57
C HIS A 769 11.54 -26.33 -7.99
N GLY A 770 11.14 -25.46 -7.06
CA GLY A 770 11.03 -24.02 -7.27
C GLY A 770 11.69 -23.21 -6.16
N ARG A 771 11.39 -21.91 -6.15
CA ARG A 771 11.79 -20.96 -5.11
C ARG A 771 10.56 -20.27 -4.53
N TYR A 772 10.56 -20.06 -3.22
CA TYR A 772 9.59 -19.24 -2.53
C TYR A 772 9.89 -17.76 -2.80
N LEU A 773 8.92 -17.08 -3.39
CA LEU A 773 8.90 -15.62 -3.52
C LEU A 773 8.61 -15.01 -2.14
N THR A 774 7.50 -15.42 -1.54
CA THR A 774 7.06 -14.98 -0.21
C THR A 774 6.40 -16.13 0.55
N ALA A 775 6.38 -16.04 1.88
CA ALA A 775 5.76 -17.02 2.76
C ALA A 775 5.13 -16.35 3.98
N SER A 776 3.97 -16.82 4.41
CA SER A 776 3.30 -16.43 5.65
C SER A 776 2.92 -17.66 6.46
N ALA A 777 3.20 -17.61 7.75
CA ALA A 777 2.81 -18.62 8.72
C ALA A 777 1.87 -18.01 9.78
N MET A 778 0.65 -18.54 9.85
CA MET A 778 -0.37 -18.15 10.82
C MET A 778 -0.45 -19.19 11.92
N PHE A 779 0.03 -18.85 13.11
CA PHE A 779 0.01 -19.71 14.28
C PHE A 779 -1.22 -19.42 15.15
N ARG A 780 -1.84 -20.47 15.66
CA ARG A 780 -3.05 -20.41 16.50
C ARG A 780 -2.85 -21.18 17.80
N GLY A 781 -3.26 -20.59 18.92
CA GLY A 781 -3.13 -21.14 20.27
C GLY A 781 -2.16 -20.33 21.15
N LYS A 782 -2.12 -20.69 22.45
CA LYS A 782 -1.28 -19.98 23.43
C LYS A 782 0.19 -20.32 23.23
N MET A 783 0.95 -19.42 22.62
CA MET A 783 2.38 -19.59 22.38
C MET A 783 3.14 -18.27 22.47
N SER A 784 4.46 -18.35 22.68
CA SER A 784 5.32 -17.19 22.73
C SER A 784 5.64 -16.70 21.31
N THR A 785 5.34 -15.45 21.00
CA THR A 785 5.65 -14.85 19.69
C THR A 785 7.15 -14.85 19.42
N LYS A 786 7.97 -14.64 20.46
CA LYS A 786 9.42 -14.74 20.37
C LYS A 786 9.88 -16.12 19.91
N GLU A 787 9.26 -17.19 20.42
CA GLU A 787 9.60 -18.56 20.03
C GLU A 787 9.23 -18.82 18.57
N VAL A 788 8.06 -18.32 18.13
CA VAL A 788 7.61 -18.40 16.74
C VAL A 788 8.61 -17.70 15.82
N ASP A 789 8.99 -16.46 16.12
CA ASP A 789 9.91 -15.68 15.27
C ASP A 789 11.30 -16.32 15.20
N GLU A 790 11.83 -16.82 16.33
CA GLU A 790 13.09 -17.58 16.36
C GLU A 790 13.01 -18.84 15.47
N GLN A 791 11.90 -19.60 15.52
CA GLN A 791 11.73 -20.78 14.67
C GLN A 791 11.59 -20.43 13.19
N MET A 792 10.92 -19.33 12.85
CA MET A 792 10.77 -18.90 11.46
C MET A 792 12.09 -18.44 10.85
N ILE A 793 12.90 -17.68 11.60
CA ILE A 793 14.27 -17.30 11.19
C ILE A 793 15.13 -18.56 11.02
N ASN A 794 15.03 -19.53 11.93
CA ASN A 794 15.77 -20.78 11.84
C ASN A 794 15.43 -21.59 10.59
N VAL A 795 14.17 -21.59 10.15
CA VAL A 795 13.82 -22.17 8.85
C VAL A 795 14.48 -21.38 7.74
N GLN A 796 14.25 -20.06 7.70
CA GLN A 796 14.69 -19.23 6.59
C GLN A 796 16.20 -19.41 6.35
N ASN A 797 16.98 -19.48 7.43
CA ASN A 797 18.41 -19.77 7.38
C ASN A 797 18.76 -21.19 6.91
N LYS A 798 17.97 -22.20 7.27
CA LYS A 798 18.19 -23.60 6.83
C LYS A 798 17.82 -23.82 5.36
N ASN A 799 16.82 -23.08 4.89
CA ASN A 799 16.21 -23.24 3.57
C ASN A 799 16.51 -22.06 2.65
N SER A 800 17.55 -21.26 2.94
CA SER A 800 17.82 -20.01 2.22
C SER A 800 17.96 -20.19 0.71
N SER A 801 18.49 -21.34 0.26
CA SER A 801 18.60 -21.69 -1.16
C SER A 801 17.26 -21.88 -1.88
N TYR A 802 16.18 -22.12 -1.13
CA TYR A 802 14.82 -22.26 -1.66
C TYR A 802 14.04 -20.95 -1.60
N PHE A 803 14.63 -19.87 -1.08
CA PHE A 803 14.03 -18.54 -1.07
C PHE A 803 14.74 -17.66 -2.09
N VAL A 804 14.00 -16.75 -2.73
CA VAL A 804 14.63 -15.73 -3.57
C VAL A 804 15.41 -14.73 -2.72
N GLU A 805 16.61 -14.36 -3.18
CA GLU A 805 17.53 -13.48 -2.44
C GLU A 805 17.19 -11.98 -2.61
N TRP A 806 16.50 -11.63 -3.69
CA TRP A 806 16.16 -10.25 -4.06
C TRP A 806 14.96 -9.67 -3.30
N ILE A 807 14.09 -10.52 -2.70
CA ILE A 807 13.03 -10.05 -1.78
C ILE A 807 13.54 -10.05 -0.33
N PRO A 808 13.81 -8.87 0.27
CA PRO A 808 14.17 -8.80 1.68
C PRO A 808 12.96 -9.13 2.57
N ASN A 809 13.17 -9.87 3.67
CA ASN A 809 12.12 -10.24 4.63
C ASN A 809 10.90 -10.95 4.01
N ASN A 810 11.15 -11.89 3.10
CA ASN A 810 10.15 -12.68 2.39
C ASN A 810 9.29 -13.64 3.24
N VAL A 811 9.59 -13.80 4.54
CA VAL A 811 8.81 -14.64 5.46
C VAL A 811 8.11 -13.78 6.52
N LYS A 812 6.81 -13.98 6.70
CA LYS A 812 5.99 -13.36 7.74
C LYS A 812 5.42 -14.39 8.71
N SER A 813 5.34 -14.02 9.98
CA SER A 813 4.70 -14.79 11.04
C SER A 813 3.52 -13.99 11.60
N SER A 814 2.46 -14.68 12.01
CA SER A 814 1.35 -14.11 12.77
C SER A 814 0.89 -15.09 13.84
N VAL A 815 0.41 -14.57 14.97
CA VAL A 815 0.01 -15.38 16.13
C VAL A 815 -1.36 -14.93 16.62
N CYS A 816 -2.26 -15.89 16.80
CA CYS A 816 -3.59 -15.73 17.39
C CYS A 816 -3.72 -16.63 18.63
N ASP A 817 -4.17 -16.08 19.75
CA ASP A 817 -4.27 -16.83 21.01
C ASP A 817 -5.40 -17.86 21.05
N ILE A 818 -6.36 -17.78 20.11
CA ILE A 818 -7.50 -18.69 20.03
C ILE A 818 -7.13 -19.93 19.20
N PRO A 819 -7.00 -21.11 19.83
CA PRO A 819 -6.75 -22.34 19.10
C PRO A 819 -8.02 -22.82 18.38
N PRO A 820 -7.88 -23.61 17.29
CA PRO A 820 -9.01 -24.29 16.69
C PRO A 820 -9.67 -25.27 17.67
N ARG A 821 -10.99 -25.49 17.53
CA ARG A 821 -11.71 -26.45 18.37
C ARG A 821 -11.13 -27.86 18.22
N GLY A 822 -10.83 -28.49 19.35
CA GLY A 822 -10.25 -29.84 19.40
C GLY A 822 -8.72 -29.90 19.33
N LEU A 823 -8.04 -28.76 19.15
CA LEU A 823 -6.58 -28.66 19.16
C LEU A 823 -6.11 -27.67 20.24
N ALA A 824 -4.92 -27.91 20.79
CA ALA A 824 -4.29 -26.96 21.72
C ALA A 824 -3.54 -25.84 20.97
N MET A 825 -3.00 -26.17 19.79
CA MET A 825 -2.29 -25.26 18.91
C MET A 825 -2.33 -25.78 17.46
N ALA A 826 -2.24 -24.87 16.50
CA ALA A 826 -2.19 -25.16 15.07
C ALA A 826 -1.36 -24.09 14.34
N SER A 827 -0.96 -24.38 13.10
CA SER A 827 -0.36 -23.42 12.19
C SER A 827 -0.89 -23.61 10.78
N THR A 828 -0.99 -22.53 10.03
CA THR A 828 -1.44 -22.53 8.64
C THR A 828 -0.42 -21.79 7.79
N PHE A 829 -0.07 -22.41 6.67
CA PHE A 829 0.86 -21.87 5.70
C PHE A 829 0.14 -21.23 4.53
N ILE A 830 0.68 -20.11 4.08
CA ILE A 830 0.45 -19.54 2.76
C ILE A 830 1.84 -19.27 2.15
N GLY A 831 2.15 -19.88 1.01
CA GLY A 831 3.41 -19.67 0.31
C GLY A 831 3.19 -19.29 -1.13
N ASN A 832 3.79 -18.19 -1.57
CA ASN A 832 3.94 -17.87 -2.97
C ASN A 832 5.24 -18.51 -3.48
N SER A 833 5.13 -19.51 -4.33
CA SER A 833 6.26 -20.31 -4.79
C SER A 833 6.16 -20.58 -6.28
N THR A 834 7.28 -20.45 -6.98
CA THR A 834 7.36 -20.75 -8.42
C THR A 834 7.09 -22.23 -8.72
N SER A 835 7.16 -23.12 -7.72
CA SER A 835 6.83 -24.55 -7.88
C SER A 835 5.38 -24.79 -8.32
N ILE A 836 4.47 -23.82 -8.11
CA ILE A 836 3.07 -23.94 -8.52
C ILE A 836 2.89 -24.17 -10.03
N GLN A 837 3.90 -23.79 -10.83
CA GLN A 837 3.96 -24.07 -12.26
C GLN A 837 3.79 -25.55 -12.62
N GLU A 838 4.20 -26.49 -11.75
CA GLU A 838 4.04 -27.94 -11.99
C GLU A 838 2.56 -28.33 -12.10
N MET A 839 1.72 -27.69 -11.29
CA MET A 839 0.28 -27.93 -11.29
C MET A 839 -0.34 -27.41 -12.58
N PHE A 840 0.00 -26.17 -12.99
CA PHE A 840 -0.47 -25.60 -14.26
C PHE A 840 -0.01 -26.43 -15.47
N ARG A 841 1.26 -26.87 -15.49
CA ARG A 841 1.80 -27.75 -16.54
C ARG A 841 1.03 -29.07 -16.62
N ARG A 842 0.67 -29.69 -15.48
CA ARG A 842 -0.15 -30.92 -15.44
C ARG A 842 -1.52 -30.72 -16.08
N VAL A 843 -2.19 -29.60 -15.81
CA VAL A 843 -3.50 -29.27 -16.41
C VAL A 843 -3.35 -28.98 -17.90
N SER A 844 -2.36 -28.17 -18.28
CA SER A 844 -2.04 -27.81 -19.66
C SER A 844 -1.75 -29.04 -20.53
N GLU A 845 -0.91 -29.98 -20.08
CA GLU A 845 -0.62 -31.21 -20.83
C GLU A 845 -1.86 -32.06 -21.13
N GLN A 846 -2.79 -32.16 -20.18
CA GLN A 846 -4.04 -32.89 -20.35
C GLN A 846 -4.99 -32.15 -21.30
N PHE A 847 -5.08 -30.83 -21.15
CA PHE A 847 -5.82 -29.95 -22.05
C PHE A 847 -5.33 -30.12 -23.50
N THR A 848 -4.03 -29.96 -23.75
CA THR A 848 -3.43 -30.06 -25.09
C THR A 848 -3.68 -31.43 -25.70
N ALA A 849 -3.59 -32.51 -24.92
CA ALA A 849 -3.84 -33.87 -25.40
C ALA A 849 -5.29 -34.07 -25.87
N MET A 850 -6.26 -33.45 -25.20
CA MET A 850 -7.67 -33.49 -25.59
C MET A 850 -7.95 -32.56 -26.78
N PHE A 851 -7.43 -31.33 -26.73
CA PHE A 851 -7.66 -30.30 -27.75
C PHE A 851 -7.11 -30.70 -29.12
N ARG A 852 -5.91 -31.30 -29.17
CA ARG A 852 -5.34 -31.87 -30.41
C ARG A 852 -6.23 -32.95 -31.03
N ARG A 853 -7.02 -33.67 -30.23
CA ARG A 853 -7.94 -34.71 -30.70
C ARG A 853 -9.35 -34.18 -30.96
N LYS A 854 -9.60 -32.89 -30.71
CA LYS A 854 -10.93 -32.26 -30.69
C LYS A 854 -11.95 -33.06 -29.85
N ALA A 855 -11.48 -33.71 -28.78
CA ALA A 855 -12.33 -34.51 -27.92
C ALA A 855 -13.27 -33.59 -27.13
N PHE A 856 -14.57 -33.88 -27.10
CA PHE A 856 -15.59 -33.13 -26.35
C PHE A 856 -15.75 -31.63 -26.69
N LEU A 857 -14.97 -31.09 -27.63
CA LEU A 857 -15.01 -29.67 -28.03
C LEU A 857 -16.42 -29.20 -28.46
N HIS A 858 -17.16 -30.06 -29.17
CA HIS A 858 -18.53 -29.80 -29.60
C HIS A 858 -19.53 -29.55 -28.45
N TRP A 859 -19.22 -29.95 -27.22
CA TRP A 859 -20.07 -29.64 -26.06
C TRP A 859 -19.93 -28.17 -25.65
N TYR A 860 -18.78 -27.55 -25.91
CA TYR A 860 -18.53 -26.14 -25.57
C TYR A 860 -18.94 -25.22 -26.72
N THR A 861 -18.54 -25.55 -27.96
CA THR A 861 -18.92 -24.75 -29.13
C THR A 861 -20.42 -24.81 -29.44
N GLY A 862 -21.10 -25.88 -29.01
CA GLY A 862 -22.56 -25.99 -29.07
C GLY A 862 -23.31 -24.99 -28.19
N GLU A 863 -22.65 -24.43 -27.16
CA GLU A 863 -23.21 -23.41 -26.25
C GLU A 863 -22.89 -21.97 -26.71
N GLY A 864 -22.18 -21.81 -27.84
CA GLY A 864 -21.87 -20.49 -28.43
C GLY A 864 -20.45 -19.99 -28.22
N MET A 865 -19.57 -20.79 -27.62
CA MET A 865 -18.15 -20.47 -27.39
C MET A 865 -17.30 -20.63 -28.67
N ASP A 866 -16.36 -19.72 -28.91
CA ASP A 866 -15.43 -19.83 -30.05
C ASP A 866 -14.28 -20.82 -29.76
N GLU A 867 -13.82 -21.57 -30.77
CA GLU A 867 -12.60 -22.39 -30.66
C GLU A 867 -11.35 -21.52 -30.37
N MET A 868 -11.35 -20.23 -30.75
CA MET A 868 -10.23 -19.33 -30.48
C MET A 868 -10.03 -19.06 -28.98
N GLU A 869 -11.10 -18.97 -28.19
CA GLU A 869 -11.03 -18.76 -26.73
C GLU A 869 -10.26 -19.89 -26.02
N PHE A 870 -10.36 -21.13 -26.51
CA PHE A 870 -9.56 -22.25 -26.00
C PHE A 870 -8.06 -22.03 -26.22
N THR A 871 -7.70 -21.48 -27.38
CA THR A 871 -6.31 -21.24 -27.75
C THR A 871 -5.72 -20.10 -26.94
N GLU A 872 -6.51 -19.05 -26.72
CA GLU A 872 -6.14 -17.91 -25.86
C GLU A 872 -5.94 -18.33 -24.40
N ALA A 873 -6.87 -19.12 -23.85
CA ALA A 873 -6.74 -19.62 -22.48
C ALA A 873 -5.55 -20.58 -22.31
N GLU A 874 -5.25 -21.42 -23.32
CA GLU A 874 -4.05 -22.25 -23.33
C GLU A 874 -2.77 -21.41 -23.40
N SER A 875 -2.76 -20.35 -24.23
CA SER A 875 -1.62 -19.43 -24.33
C SER A 875 -1.37 -18.74 -23.00
N ASN A 876 -2.38 -18.07 -22.43
CA ASN A 876 -2.26 -17.33 -21.18
C ASN A 876 -1.77 -18.23 -20.03
N MET A 877 -2.25 -19.48 -19.95
CA MET A 877 -1.73 -20.45 -18.98
C MET A 877 -0.26 -20.81 -19.21
N ASN A 878 0.18 -20.95 -20.46
CA ASN A 878 1.59 -21.24 -20.79
C ASN A 878 2.48 -20.02 -20.55
N ASP A 879 1.97 -18.81 -20.79
CA ASP A 879 2.65 -17.55 -20.52
C ASP A 879 2.85 -17.39 -19.01
N LEU A 880 1.81 -17.64 -18.20
CA LEU A 880 1.92 -17.69 -16.74
C LEU A 880 2.97 -18.69 -16.25
N VAL A 881 3.02 -19.89 -16.84
CA VAL A 881 4.06 -20.90 -16.51
C VAL A 881 5.46 -20.38 -16.87
N SER A 882 5.59 -19.66 -17.98
CA SER A 882 6.86 -19.09 -18.43
C SER A 882 7.31 -17.96 -17.51
N GLU A 883 6.41 -17.08 -17.07
CA GLU A 883 6.68 -16.04 -16.07
C GLU A 883 7.19 -16.65 -14.76
N TYR A 884 6.49 -17.64 -14.19
CA TYR A 884 6.98 -18.33 -12.98
C TYR A 884 8.37 -18.95 -13.17
N GLN A 885 8.68 -19.44 -14.37
CA GLN A 885 10.00 -20.00 -14.68
C GLN A 885 11.07 -18.91 -14.80
N GLN A 886 10.76 -17.78 -15.45
CA GLN A 886 11.67 -16.63 -15.57
C GLN A 886 12.07 -16.10 -14.18
N TYR A 887 11.09 -15.84 -13.30
CA TYR A 887 11.36 -15.36 -11.94
C TYR A 887 12.05 -16.41 -11.04
N GLN A 888 11.93 -17.70 -11.37
CA GLN A 888 12.68 -18.75 -10.67
C GLN A 888 14.18 -18.69 -10.98
N ASP A 889 14.52 -18.42 -12.24
CA ASP A 889 15.90 -18.41 -12.74
C ASP A 889 16.58 -17.04 -12.56
N ALA A 890 15.80 -15.97 -12.39
CA ALA A 890 16.27 -14.62 -12.15
C ALA A 890 17.26 -14.54 -10.96
N THR A 891 18.40 -13.90 -11.21
CA THR A 891 19.41 -13.57 -10.20
C THR A 891 19.34 -12.08 -9.85
N ALA A 892 19.85 -11.70 -8.67
CA ALA A 892 19.79 -10.31 -8.18
C ALA A 892 20.51 -9.29 -9.10
N ASP A 893 21.34 -9.75 -10.04
CA ASP A 893 22.06 -8.91 -11.01
C ASP A 893 21.30 -8.77 -12.35
N GLU A 894 20.32 -9.65 -12.64
CA GLU A 894 19.60 -9.72 -13.92
C GLU A 894 18.21 -9.03 -13.88
N GLU A 895 17.66 -8.70 -12.70
CA GLU A 895 16.40 -7.95 -12.58
C GLU A 895 16.44 -6.54 -13.21
N VAL A 896 17.62 -5.94 -13.40
CA VAL A 896 17.73 -4.59 -13.98
C VAL A 896 17.29 -4.55 -15.43
N ASP A 897 17.35 -5.67 -16.17
CA ASP A 897 16.98 -5.73 -17.59
C ASP A 897 15.53 -6.21 -17.82
N TYR A 898 14.85 -6.79 -16.81
CA TYR A 898 13.53 -7.44 -16.99
C TYR A 898 12.34 -6.63 -16.46
N GLU A 899 12.54 -5.71 -15.50
CA GLU A 899 11.51 -4.71 -15.17
C GLU A 899 11.19 -3.81 -16.39
N ASP A 900 12.17 -3.65 -17.30
CA ASP A 900 12.04 -2.84 -18.52
C ASP A 900 11.19 -3.53 -19.62
N GLU A 901 11.16 -4.87 -19.71
CA GLU A 901 10.40 -5.61 -20.75
C GLU A 901 8.89 -5.72 -20.43
N GLU A 902 8.49 -5.85 -19.15
CA GLU A 902 7.07 -5.86 -18.76
C GLU A 902 6.44 -4.45 -18.84
N GLU A 903 7.21 -3.36 -18.60
CA GLU A 903 6.74 -1.97 -18.81
C GLU A 903 6.44 -1.68 -20.30
N GLU A 904 7.15 -2.30 -21.25
CA GLU A 904 6.89 -2.16 -22.69
C GLU A 904 5.64 -2.92 -23.16
N GLU A 905 5.36 -4.12 -22.64
CA GLU A 905 4.15 -4.89 -23.03
C GLU A 905 2.86 -4.33 -22.41
N ALA A 906 2.91 -3.80 -21.18
CA ALA A 906 1.75 -3.17 -20.54
C ALA A 906 1.38 -1.80 -21.14
N ALA A 907 2.36 -1.07 -21.70
CA ALA A 907 2.11 0.17 -22.44
C ALA A 907 1.55 -0.06 -23.86
N GLY A 908 1.49 -1.32 -24.31
CA GLY A 908 1.07 -1.73 -25.65
C GLY A 908 -0.36 -2.27 -25.79
N MET A 909 -1.12 -2.44 -24.69
CA MET A 909 -2.52 -2.90 -24.72
C MET A 909 -3.55 -1.78 -24.54
#